data_AF-A0A8H7D840-F1
#
_entry.id   AF-A0A8H7D840-F1
#
_cell.length_a   1.000
_cell.length_b   1.000
_cell.length_c   1.000
_cell.angle_alpha   90.00
_cell.angle_beta   90.00
_cell.angle_gamma   90.00
#
_symmetry.space_group_name_H-M   'P 1'
#
loop_
_entity.id
_entity.type
_entity.pdbx_description
1 polymer ?
#
loop_
_entity_poly.entity_id
_entity_poly.type
_entity_poly.pdbx_seq_one_letter_code
_entity_poly.pdbx_strand_id
1 'polypeptide(L)'
;MCNDGNSAPQSIRYLNAQLAALWENADDCAKQAGKNPNFKSEHWEKGKYTRALAQYHYLGKRTASKITGEKDLLFSASFGKPTLEVICNHEVVLHLTIRDGHLNTELTNATKPGYRFDKKHHFSMDGLQVSYRMKFSRGSIKGRDSKIGNHGSKHLIQMMILDIDSAKLVKYKPSLSVKVKDALAFYLHEYLHFLRNAGNHVLFNLPDFDDDKFSPKIDYSLVSKALEVEEFCCDTVHDTNLSEINKYMYEKWLMAAALGRPRDVLSVCLAEISSTWVMNTSIDTHFHIRFGAPQVKALCSHEVLLYFTVEDIAFFGSSDFSQEPLDIYHGWKIAFIIDVTQEKEGSVTKLKLDFSSARYSRHFSITPETIDIAVTYFEKIVKFLTIDYLDILTSYSLHVVYDVDSAIELHGGSGGGESDSHTAEWTDGSDEEDGHRYGGGRQTGSIMIWTERIEKLILGGYDQVLAISERSLRELFLSYYRQGLKGKDLYHCFTHWKSDLFSVHFEAIDVRLLSNDRAIVWVNIHNGELAIESRTEHQDFWTYIGFKKAKSTQKTIKREFAEVSIAFEVGLKVVEHKELSTGTSWQQSVFENSYLHRCHHSARATRAYRHLILDFQNAKHIPALSSTAGLHGTGDREAVLKLETVLQYTRDYLEHLSHHGHNIIHSVPVFTANANSFGITSVTYQVVTKTKVTLETCRHTIKDSDGPVILILGMCGFRPMPTVRLQWFSGWVLSGQKSLGSICLSREMFLEGRLLKLLALVNKKTTIVPEWAGIVNGDWDYELTILEKHSRRQNERGSWKFFGRTDKSLDYIWDHHDEWKHDSKHDGFSGEEKHGEYSVSCRTKNKLSIPTYFRQGCLEVTIQGESMLKISKKQDGLPSWRKKTSAKWSASIEVHSRADGLHIEVVGGEMPVFSDVESEGECSMDVLNAHMKQFPSKIDLHDAIHDLKDLLQGTWDYSYPGMGAYALSSPVFTRHGDLIVELSAFSSPSNGIISNGGDIFTKAKNAISNVVTHSLLSSSEQLTSASSTDITLTTPLREKTVSELPVSTKAPPQPTPPMTVKSNGKASEKNGVSNGQKGANGNGFPAAAA
;
A
#
# COMPACT_ATOMS: atom_id res chain seq x y z
N MET A 1 44.78 33.86 -15.16
CA MET A 1 44.15 35.12 -14.74
C MET A 1 43.30 34.87 -13.49
N CYS A 2 43.31 35.82 -12.54
CA CYS A 2 42.75 35.82 -11.17
C CYS A 2 43.50 34.99 -10.10
N ASN A 3 43.47 35.48 -8.85
CA ASN A 3 44.12 34.88 -7.68
C ASN A 3 43.40 33.61 -7.16
N ASP A 4 42.14 33.39 -7.56
CA ASP A 4 41.24 32.32 -7.11
C ASP A 4 41.08 31.18 -8.13
N GLY A 5 41.67 31.31 -9.33
CA GLY A 5 41.66 30.27 -10.36
C GLY A 5 40.39 30.17 -11.21
N ASN A 6 39.33 30.97 -10.98
CA ASN A 6 38.13 30.98 -11.83
C ASN A 6 38.08 32.23 -12.72
N SER A 7 38.16 32.03 -14.05
CA SER A 7 38.17 33.12 -15.05
C SER A 7 36.77 33.48 -15.58
N ALA A 8 35.70 32.95 -15.01
CA ALA A 8 34.34 33.23 -15.44
C ALA A 8 33.92 34.72 -15.40
N PRO A 9 34.28 35.55 -14.39
CA PRO A 9 33.96 36.97 -14.41
C PRO A 9 34.59 37.71 -15.62
N GLN A 10 35.83 37.36 -15.96
CA GLN A 10 36.56 37.92 -17.10
C GLN A 10 35.94 37.46 -18.42
N SER A 11 35.51 36.20 -18.48
CA SER A 11 34.77 35.65 -19.61
C SER A 11 33.46 36.41 -19.84
N ILE A 12 32.63 36.60 -18.81
CA ILE A 12 31.37 37.34 -18.91
C ILE A 12 31.62 38.78 -19.37
N ARG A 13 32.64 39.44 -18.82
CA ARG A 13 33.03 40.79 -19.26
C ARG A 13 33.45 40.82 -20.73
N TYR A 14 34.22 39.82 -21.18
CA TYR A 14 34.69 39.71 -22.55
C TYR A 14 33.54 39.43 -23.54
N LEU A 15 32.59 38.57 -23.18
CA LEU A 15 31.38 38.28 -23.95
C LEU A 15 30.51 39.55 -24.11
N ASN A 16 30.27 40.26 -23.01
CA ASN A 16 29.52 41.52 -23.04
C ASN A 16 30.22 42.62 -23.83
N ALA A 17 31.56 42.68 -23.79
CA ALA A 17 32.34 43.63 -24.59
C ALA A 17 32.28 43.34 -26.11
N GLN A 18 32.22 42.08 -26.51
CA GLN A 18 31.98 41.72 -27.91
C GLN A 18 30.59 42.12 -28.36
N LEU A 19 29.57 41.76 -27.56
CA LEU A 19 28.19 42.07 -27.87
C LEU A 19 27.95 43.59 -27.95
N ALA A 20 28.60 44.34 -27.06
CA ALA A 20 28.69 45.79 -27.11
C ALA A 20 29.22 46.33 -28.43
N ALA A 21 30.39 45.85 -28.87
CA ALA A 21 31.03 46.31 -30.09
C ALA A 21 30.20 45.97 -31.34
N LEU A 22 29.61 44.77 -31.37
CA LEU A 22 28.70 44.35 -32.43
C LEU A 22 27.45 45.24 -32.50
N TRP A 23 26.90 45.63 -31.33
CA TRP A 23 25.78 46.57 -31.26
C TRP A 23 26.17 47.99 -31.71
N GLU A 24 27.34 48.51 -31.30
CA GLU A 24 27.84 49.84 -31.72
C GLU A 24 28.00 49.90 -33.25
N ASN A 25 28.57 48.87 -33.85
CA ASN A 25 28.66 48.74 -35.32
C ASN A 25 27.27 48.71 -35.98
N ALA A 26 26.33 47.96 -35.40
CA ALA A 26 24.97 47.87 -35.90
C ALA A 26 24.21 49.20 -35.81
N ASP A 27 24.40 49.94 -34.71
CA ASP A 27 23.77 51.24 -34.44
C ASP A 27 24.30 52.31 -35.41
N ASP A 28 25.60 52.30 -35.70
CA ASP A 28 26.19 53.19 -36.69
C ASP A 28 25.73 52.87 -38.13
N CYS A 29 25.64 51.59 -38.48
CA CYS A 29 25.03 51.18 -39.75
C CYS A 29 23.56 51.62 -39.86
N ALA A 30 22.80 51.51 -38.78
CA ALA A 30 21.40 51.94 -38.73
C ALA A 30 21.26 53.46 -38.95
N LYS A 31 22.12 54.28 -38.32
CA LYS A 31 22.12 55.75 -38.49
C LYS A 31 22.43 56.18 -39.93
N GLN A 32 23.31 55.47 -40.62
CA GLN A 32 23.70 55.78 -42.01
C GLN A 32 22.60 55.46 -43.03
N ALA A 33 21.63 54.59 -42.71
CA ALA A 33 20.57 54.16 -43.63
C ALA A 33 19.48 55.22 -43.91
N GLY A 34 19.48 56.34 -43.17
CA GLY A 34 18.53 57.45 -43.35
C GLY A 34 17.16 57.23 -42.68
N LYS A 35 16.39 58.31 -42.48
CA LYS A 35 15.13 58.31 -41.70
C LYS A 35 13.93 57.60 -42.35
N ASN A 36 13.99 57.29 -43.64
CA ASN A 36 12.90 56.66 -44.40
C ASN A 36 13.43 55.47 -45.21
N PRO A 37 13.77 54.34 -44.56
CA PRO A 37 14.30 53.19 -45.26
C PRO A 37 13.28 52.57 -46.21
N ASN A 38 13.69 52.31 -47.44
CA ASN A 38 12.92 51.48 -48.36
C ASN A 38 13.14 50.00 -48.00
N PHE A 39 12.23 49.46 -47.18
CA PHE A 39 12.28 48.07 -46.69
C PHE A 39 12.27 46.98 -47.77
N LYS A 40 11.98 47.34 -49.04
CA LYS A 40 12.01 46.41 -50.19
C LYS A 40 13.22 46.59 -51.09
N SER A 41 14.10 47.55 -50.78
CA SER A 41 15.30 47.79 -51.59
C SER A 41 16.33 46.68 -51.40
N GLU A 42 17.06 46.35 -52.47
CA GLU A 42 18.18 45.40 -52.40
C GLU A 42 19.25 45.86 -51.38
N HIS A 43 19.45 47.18 -51.27
CA HIS A 43 20.35 47.76 -50.27
C HIS A 43 19.90 47.47 -48.84
N TRP A 44 18.59 47.61 -48.55
CA TRP A 44 18.03 47.27 -47.25
C TRP A 44 18.18 45.77 -46.94
N GLU A 45 17.91 44.91 -47.92
CA GLU A 45 18.03 43.46 -47.77
C GLU A 45 19.48 43.02 -47.51
N LYS A 46 20.47 43.62 -48.19
CA LYS A 46 21.90 43.33 -47.94
C LYS A 46 22.35 43.79 -46.55
N GLY A 47 21.86 44.94 -46.09
CA GLY A 47 22.26 45.53 -44.80
C GLY A 47 21.44 45.07 -43.58
N LYS A 48 20.44 44.20 -43.74
CA LYS A 48 19.52 43.87 -42.62
C LYS A 48 20.17 43.10 -41.49
N TYR A 49 21.09 42.21 -41.81
CA TYR A 49 21.79 41.41 -40.80
C TYR A 49 22.83 42.24 -40.04
N THR A 50 23.48 43.21 -40.68
CA THR A 50 24.49 44.06 -40.05
C THR A 50 23.91 45.06 -39.05
N ARG A 51 22.65 45.50 -39.23
CA ARG A 51 21.95 46.38 -38.27
C ARG A 51 21.12 45.63 -37.22
N ALA A 52 21.07 44.30 -37.28
CA ALA A 52 20.10 43.48 -36.54
C ALA A 52 20.13 43.69 -35.01
N LEU A 53 21.30 43.94 -34.43
CA LEU A 53 21.42 44.18 -32.99
C LEU A 53 20.86 45.54 -32.55
N ALA A 54 20.82 46.53 -33.45
CA ALA A 54 20.36 47.88 -33.13
C ALA A 54 18.91 48.14 -33.56
N GLN A 55 18.45 47.53 -34.65
CA GLN A 55 17.09 47.72 -35.18
C GLN A 55 16.53 46.45 -35.81
N TYR A 56 15.24 46.20 -35.61
CA TYR A 56 14.50 45.10 -36.24
C TYR A 56 13.09 45.52 -36.66
N HIS A 57 12.66 44.99 -37.79
CA HIS A 57 11.39 45.31 -38.43
C HIS A 57 10.75 44.03 -38.95
N TYR A 58 9.47 43.80 -38.60
CA TYR A 58 8.71 42.64 -39.06
C TYR A 58 7.65 43.08 -40.07
N LEU A 59 7.78 42.59 -41.31
CA LEU A 59 6.94 42.97 -42.45
C LEU A 59 5.72 42.03 -42.64
N GLY A 60 5.74 40.82 -42.08
CA GLY A 60 4.73 39.78 -42.33
C GLY A 60 4.83 39.12 -43.72
N LYS A 61 4.20 37.95 -43.90
CA LYS A 61 4.40 37.07 -45.09
C LYS A 61 3.81 37.59 -46.41
N ARG A 62 2.92 38.58 -46.39
CA ARG A 62 2.27 39.17 -47.59
C ARG A 62 2.00 40.66 -47.41
N THR A 63 3.05 41.48 -47.44
CA THR A 63 2.95 42.94 -47.32
C THR A 63 2.07 43.55 -48.40
N ALA A 64 1.23 44.52 -48.05
CA ALA A 64 0.56 45.39 -49.01
C ALA A 64 1.58 46.06 -49.96
N SER A 65 1.15 46.36 -51.18
CA SER A 65 2.03 46.90 -52.24
C SER A 65 2.65 48.27 -51.93
N LYS A 66 2.22 48.95 -50.87
CA LYS A 66 2.77 50.24 -50.40
C LYS A 66 3.06 50.21 -48.90
N ILE A 67 4.30 49.93 -48.51
CA ILE A 67 4.85 50.27 -47.18
C ILE A 67 5.54 51.61 -47.36
N THR A 68 5.05 52.67 -46.69
CA THR A 68 5.56 54.03 -46.86
C THR A 68 6.44 54.52 -45.70
N GLY A 69 6.44 53.81 -44.57
CA GLY A 69 7.37 54.05 -43.46
C GLY A 69 7.19 53.05 -42.32
N GLU A 70 7.95 53.23 -41.23
CA GLU A 70 7.95 52.34 -40.06
C GLU A 70 6.57 52.16 -39.42
N LYS A 71 5.75 53.22 -39.41
CA LYS A 71 4.37 53.20 -38.90
C LYS A 71 3.43 52.26 -39.67
N ASP A 72 3.87 51.76 -40.81
CA ASP A 72 3.15 50.76 -41.62
C ASP A 72 3.72 49.34 -41.42
N LEU A 73 4.51 49.10 -40.36
CA LEU A 73 5.02 47.78 -39.99
C LEU A 73 4.24 47.19 -38.82
N LEU A 74 4.12 45.87 -38.80
CA LEU A 74 3.49 45.12 -37.70
C LEU A 74 4.35 45.15 -36.42
N PHE A 75 5.67 45.22 -36.58
CA PHE A 75 6.61 45.43 -35.50
C PHE A 75 7.79 46.28 -36.00
N SER A 76 8.16 47.28 -35.22
CA SER A 76 9.35 48.10 -35.42
C SER A 76 9.97 48.34 -34.05
N ALA A 77 11.25 48.06 -33.89
CA ALA A 77 11.95 48.33 -32.64
C ALA A 77 13.39 48.77 -32.90
N SER A 78 13.82 49.78 -32.16
CA SER A 78 15.22 50.11 -31.95
C SER A 78 15.64 49.60 -30.57
N PHE A 79 16.78 48.92 -30.51
CA PHE A 79 17.30 48.32 -29.30
C PHE A 79 18.46 49.15 -28.75
N GLY A 80 18.51 49.25 -27.43
CA GLY A 80 19.68 49.66 -26.69
C GLY A 80 20.71 48.53 -26.65
N LYS A 81 21.88 48.84 -26.09
CA LYS A 81 22.99 47.91 -25.94
C LYS A 81 22.55 46.65 -25.18
N PRO A 82 22.59 45.46 -25.81
CA PRO A 82 22.18 44.23 -25.15
C PRO A 82 23.27 43.77 -24.17
N THR A 83 22.85 43.04 -23.13
CA THR A 83 23.77 42.47 -22.13
C THR A 83 23.43 41.03 -21.83
N LEU A 84 24.45 40.25 -21.50
CA LEU A 84 24.37 38.85 -21.11
C LEU A 84 24.75 38.71 -19.63
N GLU A 85 23.87 38.07 -18.90
CA GLU A 85 24.09 37.62 -17.53
C GLU A 85 24.10 36.10 -17.52
N VAL A 86 25.04 35.47 -16.80
CA VAL A 86 25.15 34.00 -16.78
C VAL A 86 24.68 33.49 -15.43
N ILE A 87 23.71 32.57 -15.44
CA ILE A 87 23.12 31.99 -14.22
C ILE A 87 23.92 30.77 -13.77
N CYS A 88 24.32 29.93 -14.73
CA CYS A 88 25.03 28.70 -14.45
C CYS A 88 25.85 28.26 -15.67
N ASN A 89 26.45 27.07 -15.64
CA ASN A 89 27.24 26.58 -16.76
C ASN A 89 26.43 26.18 -17.99
N HIS A 90 25.10 26.20 -17.89
CA HIS A 90 24.17 25.72 -18.92
C HIS A 90 23.27 26.82 -19.49
N GLU A 91 22.99 27.87 -18.73
CA GLU A 91 21.97 28.86 -19.07
C GLU A 91 22.43 30.31 -18.83
N VAL A 92 21.95 31.21 -19.70
CA VAL A 92 22.20 32.65 -19.67
C VAL A 92 20.88 33.42 -19.71
N VAL A 93 20.92 34.67 -19.26
CA VAL A 93 19.88 35.67 -19.48
C VAL A 93 20.38 36.74 -20.44
N LEU A 94 19.69 36.90 -21.56
CA LEU A 94 19.88 37.99 -22.50
C LEU A 94 18.91 39.13 -22.14
N HIS A 95 19.46 40.27 -21.74
CA HIS A 95 18.69 41.49 -21.51
C HIS A 95 18.69 42.35 -22.76
N LEU A 96 17.49 42.68 -23.23
CA LEU A 96 17.24 43.60 -24.33
C LEU A 96 16.48 44.81 -23.79
N THR A 97 16.90 46.00 -24.21
CA THR A 97 16.16 47.24 -23.93
C THR A 97 15.62 47.78 -25.25
N ILE A 98 14.32 47.92 -25.38
CA ILE A 98 13.69 48.59 -26.52
C ILE A 98 13.70 50.08 -26.22
N ARG A 99 14.45 50.86 -27.01
CA ARG A 99 14.57 52.32 -26.83
C ARG A 99 13.30 53.01 -27.33
N ASP A 100 12.90 52.67 -28.55
CA ASP A 100 11.74 53.23 -29.23
C ASP A 100 11.16 52.18 -30.19
N GLY A 101 9.84 52.15 -30.33
CA GLY A 101 9.19 51.28 -31.31
C GLY A 101 7.72 50.99 -31.02
N HIS A 102 7.11 50.18 -31.87
CA HIS A 102 5.73 49.71 -31.69
C HIS A 102 5.56 48.25 -32.09
N LEU A 103 4.58 47.60 -31.46
CA LEU A 103 4.06 46.29 -31.87
C LEU A 103 2.58 46.39 -32.18
N ASN A 104 2.08 45.56 -33.09
CA ASN A 104 0.66 45.40 -33.34
C ASN A 104 0.09 44.22 -32.54
N THR A 105 -0.94 44.47 -31.74
CA THR A 105 -1.54 43.46 -30.84
C THR A 105 -2.48 42.45 -31.53
N GLU A 106 -2.86 42.65 -32.80
CA GLU A 106 -3.78 41.78 -33.53
C GLU A 106 -3.08 40.64 -34.28
N LEU A 107 -2.39 39.78 -33.52
CA LEU A 107 -1.56 38.70 -34.06
C LEU A 107 -2.33 37.73 -34.99
N THR A 108 -3.57 37.40 -34.64
CA THR A 108 -4.43 36.44 -35.37
C THR A 108 -4.80 36.91 -36.78
N ASN A 109 -4.71 38.22 -37.03
CA ASN A 109 -5.02 38.80 -38.33
C ASN A 109 -3.77 39.08 -39.16
N ALA A 110 -2.60 39.21 -38.51
CA ALA A 110 -1.31 39.46 -39.17
C ALA A 110 -0.86 38.35 -40.14
N THR A 111 -1.39 37.13 -40.00
CA THR A 111 -1.13 35.99 -40.89
C THR A 111 -2.14 35.88 -42.04
N LYS A 112 -3.25 36.63 -42.01
CA LYS A 112 -4.32 36.57 -43.03
C LYS A 112 -3.89 37.28 -44.32
N PRO A 113 -4.03 36.68 -45.50
CA PRO A 113 -3.68 37.31 -46.77
C PRO A 113 -4.47 38.61 -47.02
N GLY A 114 -3.77 39.70 -47.34
CA GLY A 114 -4.40 40.97 -47.73
C GLY A 114 -4.96 41.81 -46.58
N TYR A 115 -4.73 41.40 -45.33
CA TYR A 115 -5.15 42.16 -44.15
C TYR A 115 -4.42 43.51 -44.06
N ARG A 116 -5.18 44.61 -43.96
CA ARG A 116 -4.66 45.94 -43.62
C ARG A 116 -4.85 46.15 -42.12
N PHE A 117 -3.75 46.22 -41.39
CA PHE A 117 -3.75 46.39 -39.94
C PHE A 117 -4.20 47.80 -39.56
N ASP A 118 -4.99 47.92 -38.48
CA ASP A 118 -5.42 49.21 -37.93
C ASP A 118 -4.34 49.74 -36.98
N LYS A 119 -3.92 50.99 -37.21
CA LYS A 119 -2.91 51.70 -36.41
C LYS A 119 -3.35 51.90 -34.96
N LYS A 120 -4.66 51.81 -34.66
CA LYS A 120 -5.20 51.86 -33.30
C LYS A 120 -4.71 50.71 -32.41
N HIS A 121 -4.26 49.61 -33.01
CA HIS A 121 -3.74 48.45 -32.27
C HIS A 121 -2.23 48.48 -32.06
N HIS A 122 -1.57 49.61 -32.40
CA HIS A 122 -0.15 49.81 -32.12
C HIS A 122 0.04 50.15 -30.64
N PHE A 123 0.85 49.33 -29.98
CA PHE A 123 1.33 49.56 -28.64
C PHE A 123 2.77 50.08 -28.72
N SER A 124 3.03 51.28 -28.18
CA SER A 124 4.40 51.82 -28.06
C SER A 124 5.17 51.01 -27.01
N MET A 125 6.43 50.70 -27.32
CA MET A 125 7.32 49.89 -26.47
C MET A 125 8.50 50.71 -25.92
N ASP A 126 8.33 52.03 -25.82
CA ASP A 126 9.43 52.94 -25.53
C ASP A 126 9.96 52.71 -24.10
N GLY A 127 11.26 52.44 -23.98
CA GLY A 127 11.92 52.12 -22.72
C GLY A 127 11.63 50.72 -22.16
N LEU A 128 10.98 49.82 -22.91
CA LEU A 128 10.65 48.48 -22.45
C LEU A 128 11.90 47.61 -22.28
N GLN A 129 12.12 47.09 -21.08
CA GLN A 129 13.18 46.11 -20.82
C GLN A 129 12.59 44.71 -20.83
N VAL A 130 13.25 43.77 -21.51
CA VAL A 130 12.87 42.35 -21.58
C VAL A 130 14.09 41.48 -21.31
N SER A 131 13.89 40.35 -20.64
CA SER A 131 14.95 39.41 -20.32
C SER A 131 14.56 38.01 -20.76
N TYR A 132 15.42 37.39 -21.57
CA TYR A 132 15.25 36.04 -22.10
C TYR A 132 16.23 35.09 -21.47
N ARG A 133 15.72 34.07 -20.80
CA ARG A 133 16.53 32.98 -20.30
C ARG A 133 16.63 31.89 -21.36
N MET A 134 17.84 31.43 -21.65
CA MET A 134 18.08 30.41 -22.68
C MET A 134 19.28 29.55 -22.32
N LYS A 135 19.34 28.36 -22.90
CA LYS A 135 20.49 27.47 -22.83
C LYS A 135 21.61 28.00 -23.70
N PHE A 136 22.83 27.56 -23.42
CA PHE A 136 23.95 27.75 -24.33
C PHE A 136 24.80 26.47 -24.42
N SER A 137 25.53 26.34 -25.51
CA SER A 137 26.53 25.30 -25.69
C SER A 137 27.91 25.93 -25.86
N ARG A 138 28.96 25.16 -25.50
CA ARG A 138 30.35 25.56 -25.71
C ARG A 138 30.88 24.90 -26.96
N GLY A 139 31.23 25.70 -27.97
CA GLY A 139 31.97 25.27 -29.14
C GLY A 139 33.47 25.53 -28.96
N SER A 140 34.30 24.92 -29.80
CA SER A 140 35.71 25.33 -29.87
C SER A 140 36.27 25.21 -31.29
N ILE A 141 37.13 26.17 -31.64
CA ILE A 141 37.95 26.13 -32.84
C ILE A 141 39.37 25.76 -32.40
N LYS A 142 39.89 24.66 -32.92
CA LYS A 142 41.23 24.16 -32.63
C LYS A 142 42.15 24.46 -33.80
N GLY A 143 43.28 25.10 -33.53
CA GLY A 143 44.28 25.46 -34.53
C GLY A 143 45.71 25.13 -34.08
N ARG A 144 46.64 25.13 -35.04
CA ARG A 144 48.09 25.13 -34.78
C ARG A 144 48.72 26.18 -35.68
N ASP A 145 49.34 27.18 -35.07
CA ASP A 145 50.16 28.17 -35.75
C ASP A 145 51.42 28.39 -34.91
N SER A 146 52.59 28.26 -35.53
CA SER A 146 53.88 28.47 -34.86
C SER A 146 54.12 29.93 -34.44
N LYS A 147 53.31 30.88 -34.93
CA LYS A 147 53.41 32.31 -34.60
C LYS A 147 52.57 32.73 -33.39
N ILE A 148 51.71 31.85 -32.90
CA ILE A 148 50.78 32.12 -31.80
C ILE A 148 51.16 31.18 -30.65
N GLY A 149 51.19 31.68 -29.41
CA GLY A 149 51.42 30.87 -28.21
C GLY A 149 52.78 30.16 -28.12
N ASN A 150 52.85 29.14 -27.26
CA ASN A 150 54.05 28.31 -27.09
C ASN A 150 54.24 27.37 -28.29
N HIS A 151 55.48 27.25 -28.79
CA HIS A 151 55.80 26.44 -29.99
C HIS A 151 55.26 25.00 -29.87
N GLY A 152 54.23 24.68 -30.67
CA GLY A 152 53.64 23.33 -30.76
C GLY A 152 52.36 23.10 -29.95
N SER A 153 51.90 24.07 -29.15
CA SER A 153 50.61 23.98 -28.43
C SER A 153 49.42 24.01 -29.40
N LYS A 154 48.29 23.45 -28.97
CA LYS A 154 47.03 23.54 -29.71
C LYS A 154 46.32 24.80 -29.25
N HIS A 155 46.15 25.76 -30.16
CA HIS A 155 45.38 26.98 -29.88
C HIS A 155 43.91 26.64 -29.80
N LEU A 156 43.26 27.03 -28.70
CA LEU A 156 41.86 26.77 -28.46
C LEU A 156 41.11 28.10 -28.33
N ILE A 157 40.32 28.42 -29.35
CA ILE A 157 39.36 29.52 -29.26
C ILE A 157 38.02 28.89 -28.88
N GLN A 158 37.63 29.05 -27.62
CA GLN A 158 36.33 28.62 -27.13
C GLN A 158 35.24 29.59 -27.59
N MET A 159 34.02 29.10 -27.81
CA MET A 159 32.87 29.87 -28.23
C MET A 159 31.67 29.55 -27.34
N MET A 160 30.88 30.57 -26.99
CA MET A 160 29.55 30.43 -26.40
C MET A 160 28.52 30.56 -27.51
N ILE A 161 27.71 29.52 -27.71
CA ILE A 161 26.65 29.48 -28.72
C ILE A 161 25.31 29.48 -27.99
N LEU A 162 24.59 30.60 -28.08
CA LEU A 162 23.28 30.76 -27.46
C LEU A 162 22.24 29.93 -28.21
N ASP A 163 21.50 29.09 -27.47
CA ASP A 163 20.41 28.29 -28.01
C ASP A 163 19.12 29.10 -28.01
N ILE A 164 18.94 29.86 -29.08
CA ILE A 164 17.79 30.73 -29.28
C ILE A 164 16.45 29.98 -29.25
N ASP A 165 16.42 28.71 -29.67
CA ASP A 165 15.18 27.94 -29.71
C ASP A 165 14.68 27.62 -28.30
N SER A 166 15.60 27.58 -27.32
CA SER A 166 15.28 27.39 -25.90
C SER A 166 14.87 28.67 -25.16
N ALA A 167 14.88 29.83 -25.83
CA ALA A 167 14.69 31.12 -25.18
C ALA A 167 13.28 31.31 -24.62
N LYS A 168 13.20 31.60 -23.32
CA LYS A 168 11.96 31.89 -22.58
C LYS A 168 11.99 33.31 -22.03
N LEU A 169 10.94 34.08 -22.30
CA LEU A 169 10.76 35.42 -21.72
C LEU A 169 10.47 35.28 -20.22
N VAL A 170 11.44 35.66 -19.36
CA VAL A 170 11.34 35.51 -17.90
C VAL A 170 10.95 36.80 -17.19
N LYS A 171 11.30 37.96 -17.76
CA LYS A 171 11.06 39.26 -17.12
C LYS A 171 10.82 40.35 -18.15
N TYR A 172 9.93 41.29 -17.82
CA TYR A 172 9.72 42.51 -18.58
C TYR A 172 9.30 43.67 -17.66
N LYS A 173 9.74 44.89 -17.98
CA LYS A 173 9.42 46.12 -17.22
C LYS A 173 9.18 47.29 -18.18
N PRO A 174 8.07 48.05 -18.04
CA PRO A 174 6.98 47.91 -17.05
C PRO A 174 6.04 46.72 -17.30
N SER A 175 5.12 46.45 -16.37
CA SER A 175 4.12 45.38 -16.50
C SER A 175 3.17 45.61 -17.68
N LEU A 176 2.92 44.58 -18.48
CA LEU A 176 2.13 44.61 -19.71
C LEU A 176 0.82 43.83 -19.54
N SER A 177 -0.21 44.20 -20.32
CA SER A 177 -1.44 43.43 -20.42
C SER A 177 -1.22 42.09 -21.13
N VAL A 178 -2.07 41.09 -20.87
CA VAL A 178 -1.96 39.74 -21.45
C VAL A 178 -1.84 39.77 -22.99
N LYS A 179 -2.70 40.54 -23.66
CA LYS A 179 -2.68 40.68 -25.13
C LYS A 179 -1.37 41.27 -25.67
N VAL A 180 -0.82 42.27 -24.99
CA VAL A 180 0.46 42.90 -25.39
C VAL A 180 1.62 41.95 -25.13
N LYS A 181 1.58 41.20 -24.03
CA LYS A 181 2.58 40.19 -23.68
C LYS A 181 2.66 39.09 -24.75
N ASP A 182 1.53 38.56 -25.21
CA ASP A 182 1.49 37.51 -26.23
C ASP A 182 2.04 38.00 -27.57
N ALA A 183 1.65 39.21 -27.98
CA ALA A 183 2.16 39.83 -29.20
C ALA A 183 3.67 40.11 -29.11
N LEU A 184 4.15 40.64 -27.97
CA LEU A 184 5.56 40.89 -27.71
C LEU A 184 6.38 39.60 -27.76
N ALA A 185 5.90 38.54 -27.10
CA ALA A 185 6.55 37.24 -27.08
C ALA A 185 6.73 36.69 -28.50
N PHE A 186 5.70 36.80 -29.35
CA PHE A 186 5.79 36.40 -30.76
C PHE A 186 6.85 37.20 -31.54
N TYR A 187 6.77 38.54 -31.55
CA TYR A 187 7.68 39.33 -32.38
C TYR A 187 9.13 39.26 -31.92
N LEU A 188 9.36 39.20 -30.61
CA LEU A 188 10.70 39.05 -30.08
C LEU A 188 11.25 37.63 -30.30
N HIS A 189 10.41 36.60 -30.36
CA HIS A 189 10.85 35.27 -30.79
C HIS A 189 11.35 35.28 -32.24
N GLU A 190 10.60 35.90 -33.16
CA GLU A 190 11.02 36.12 -34.55
C GLU A 190 12.32 36.95 -34.64
N TYR A 191 12.46 37.96 -33.78
CA TYR A 191 13.68 38.76 -33.67
C TYR A 191 14.89 37.93 -33.24
N LEU A 192 14.75 37.10 -32.19
CA LEU A 192 15.84 36.25 -31.73
C LEU A 192 16.25 35.24 -32.81
N HIS A 193 15.29 34.64 -33.52
CA HIS A 193 15.60 33.75 -34.65
C HIS A 193 16.31 34.50 -35.79
N PHE A 194 15.96 35.78 -36.00
CA PHE A 194 16.67 36.63 -36.94
C PHE A 194 18.12 36.92 -36.50
N LEU A 195 18.37 37.16 -35.20
CA LEU A 195 19.72 37.28 -34.65
C LEU A 195 20.55 36.00 -34.82
N ARG A 196 19.92 34.83 -34.67
CA ARG A 196 20.56 33.54 -34.96
C ARG A 196 21.04 33.47 -36.41
N ASN A 197 20.16 33.79 -37.36
CA ASN A 197 20.48 33.80 -38.79
C ASN A 197 21.56 34.83 -39.15
N ALA A 198 21.66 35.92 -38.39
CA ALA A 198 22.71 36.93 -38.54
C ALA A 198 24.07 36.51 -37.96
N GLY A 199 24.15 35.38 -37.25
CA GLY A 199 25.36 34.92 -36.56
C GLY A 199 25.60 35.56 -35.19
N ASN A 200 24.71 36.44 -34.70
CA ASN A 200 24.87 37.16 -33.43
C ASN A 200 24.64 36.30 -32.17
N HIS A 201 24.37 35.00 -32.35
CA HIS A 201 24.19 34.02 -31.27
C HIS A 201 25.50 33.31 -30.90
N VAL A 202 26.59 33.53 -31.65
CA VAL A 202 27.91 32.94 -31.40
C VAL A 202 28.85 34.03 -30.91
N LEU A 203 29.41 33.85 -29.71
CA LEU A 203 30.36 34.78 -29.09
C LEU A 203 31.64 34.06 -28.74
N PHE A 204 32.80 34.70 -28.90
CA PHE A 204 34.07 34.09 -28.54
C PHE A 204 34.31 34.19 -27.04
N ASN A 205 34.73 33.10 -26.41
CA ASN A 205 35.16 33.15 -25.02
C ASN A 205 36.63 33.61 -24.93
N LEU A 206 37.17 33.71 -23.72
CA LEU A 206 38.59 33.96 -23.51
C LEU A 206 39.41 32.93 -24.31
N PRO A 207 40.30 33.39 -25.21
CA PRO A 207 41.13 32.48 -25.98
C PRO A 207 42.19 31.83 -25.09
N ASP A 208 42.51 30.57 -25.36
CA ASP A 208 43.58 29.83 -24.71
C ASP A 208 44.67 29.50 -25.74
N PHE A 209 45.84 30.09 -25.55
CA PHE A 209 47.01 29.96 -26.43
C PHE A 209 48.20 29.28 -25.73
N ASP A 210 48.05 28.89 -24.46
CA ASP A 210 49.12 28.30 -23.66
C ASP A 210 49.21 26.77 -23.87
N ASP A 211 50.17 26.12 -23.21
CA ASP A 211 50.17 24.66 -23.11
C ASP A 211 49.06 24.20 -22.15
N ASP A 212 48.38 23.08 -22.45
CA ASP A 212 47.14 22.60 -21.78
C ASP A 212 47.18 22.61 -20.23
N LYS A 213 48.37 22.69 -19.63
CA LYS A 213 48.63 22.75 -18.19
C LYS A 213 48.03 23.96 -17.46
N PHE A 214 47.83 25.10 -18.14
CA PHE A 214 47.39 26.35 -17.51
C PHE A 214 46.08 26.91 -18.07
N SER A 215 45.28 26.06 -18.73
CA SER A 215 43.99 26.48 -19.29
C SER A 215 43.11 27.17 -18.24
N PRO A 216 42.52 28.35 -18.54
CA PRO A 216 41.70 29.08 -17.58
C PRO A 216 40.45 28.26 -17.25
N LYS A 217 40.27 27.90 -15.97
CA LYS A 217 39.03 27.28 -15.50
C LYS A 217 37.91 28.33 -15.54
N ILE A 218 36.87 28.07 -16.33
CA ILE A 218 35.69 28.94 -16.46
C ILE A 218 34.48 28.18 -15.92
N ASP A 219 34.10 28.54 -14.69
CA ASP A 219 32.89 28.05 -14.03
C ASP A 219 31.94 29.24 -13.77
N TYR A 220 30.90 29.34 -14.58
CA TYR A 220 29.97 30.45 -14.51
C TYR A 220 29.04 30.36 -13.30
N SER A 221 28.74 29.16 -12.82
CA SER A 221 27.82 28.96 -11.69
C SER A 221 28.35 29.61 -10.40
N LEU A 222 29.67 29.73 -10.25
CA LEU A 222 30.28 30.38 -9.07
C LEU A 222 30.25 31.92 -9.10
N VAL A 223 29.85 32.55 -10.21
CA VAL A 223 29.88 34.02 -10.37
C VAL A 223 28.53 34.68 -10.06
N SER A 224 27.44 33.91 -10.12
CA SER A 224 26.09 34.43 -9.99
C SER A 224 25.83 34.97 -8.58
N LYS A 225 25.17 36.14 -8.48
CA LYS A 225 24.85 36.76 -7.19
C LYS A 225 23.56 36.21 -6.60
N ALA A 226 23.45 36.25 -5.27
CA ALA A 226 22.28 35.75 -4.55
C ALA A 226 20.95 36.38 -4.99
N LEU A 227 20.91 37.71 -5.13
CA LEU A 227 19.71 38.46 -5.52
C LEU A 227 19.25 38.15 -6.96
N GLU A 228 20.19 37.81 -7.85
CA GLU A 228 19.90 37.50 -9.25
C GLU A 228 19.32 36.10 -9.37
N VAL A 229 19.82 35.15 -8.57
CA VAL A 229 19.32 33.76 -8.57
C VAL A 229 17.88 33.66 -8.06
N GLU A 230 17.46 34.45 -7.05
CA GLU A 230 16.07 34.39 -6.59
C GLU A 230 15.06 34.86 -7.65
N GLU A 231 15.45 35.80 -8.50
CA GLU A 231 14.59 36.30 -9.59
C GLU A 231 14.53 35.33 -10.79
N PHE A 232 15.57 34.52 -10.98
CA PHE A 232 15.72 33.62 -12.11
C PHE A 232 15.87 32.14 -11.73
N CYS A 233 15.43 31.69 -10.55
CA CYS A 233 15.44 30.25 -10.23
C CYS A 233 14.39 29.49 -11.05
N CYS A 234 14.65 28.21 -11.31
CA CYS A 234 13.60 27.30 -11.79
C CYS A 234 12.82 26.74 -10.58
N ASP A 235 11.53 26.47 -10.79
CA ASP A 235 10.73 25.72 -9.81
C ASP A 235 10.82 24.20 -10.03
N THR A 236 11.56 23.77 -11.06
CA THR A 236 11.68 22.35 -11.45
C THR A 236 13.12 21.95 -11.78
N VAL A 237 13.43 20.67 -11.52
CA VAL A 237 14.67 19.98 -11.88
C VAL A 237 14.28 18.68 -12.57
N HIS A 238 14.73 18.45 -13.81
CA HIS A 238 14.29 17.30 -14.63
C HIS A 238 12.76 17.03 -14.58
N ASP A 239 11.97 18.09 -14.74
CA ASP A 239 10.49 18.14 -14.67
C ASP A 239 9.86 17.79 -13.31
N THR A 240 10.66 17.60 -12.26
CA THR A 240 10.19 17.37 -10.89
C THR A 240 10.10 18.69 -10.13
N ASN A 241 9.03 18.91 -9.36
CA ASN A 241 8.84 20.15 -8.63
C ASN A 241 9.83 20.24 -7.45
N LEU A 242 10.49 21.39 -7.31
CA LEU A 242 11.46 21.63 -6.26
C LEU A 242 10.87 21.49 -4.85
N SER A 243 9.59 21.82 -4.68
CA SER A 243 8.87 21.64 -3.41
C SER A 243 8.75 20.16 -3.01
N GLU A 244 8.59 19.26 -3.98
CA GLU A 244 8.52 17.81 -3.74
C GLU A 244 9.91 17.25 -3.38
N ILE A 245 10.96 17.70 -4.07
CA ILE A 245 12.35 17.34 -3.76
C ILE A 245 12.70 17.78 -2.32
N ASN A 246 12.42 19.05 -1.98
CA ASN A 246 12.67 19.56 -0.64
C ASN A 246 11.83 18.86 0.43
N LYS A 247 10.57 18.53 0.14
CA LYS A 247 9.72 17.74 1.04
C LYS A 247 10.33 16.36 1.30
N TYR A 248 10.76 15.67 0.25
CA TYR A 248 11.40 14.36 0.37
C TYR A 248 12.70 14.44 1.20
N MET A 249 13.56 15.41 0.92
CA MET A 249 14.79 15.63 1.67
C MET A 249 14.53 15.96 3.15
N TYR A 250 13.51 16.78 3.41
CA TYR A 250 13.06 17.11 4.76
C TYR A 250 12.59 15.85 5.51
N GLU A 251 11.76 15.01 4.89
CA GLU A 251 11.30 13.76 5.49
C GLU A 251 12.48 12.81 5.80
N LYS A 252 13.45 12.69 4.89
CA LYS A 252 14.67 11.89 5.13
C LYS A 252 15.50 12.44 6.29
N TRP A 253 15.71 13.75 6.32
CA TRP A 253 16.40 14.42 7.42
C TRP A 253 15.66 14.23 8.75
N LEU A 254 14.34 14.42 8.78
CA LEU A 254 13.52 14.30 9.99
C LEU A 254 13.58 12.88 10.56
N MET A 255 13.52 11.87 9.69
CA MET A 255 13.68 10.47 10.09
C MET A 255 15.08 10.19 10.64
N ALA A 256 16.14 10.71 10.00
CA ALA A 256 17.50 10.59 10.50
C ALA A 256 17.67 11.28 11.86
N ALA A 257 17.13 12.48 12.02
CA ALA A 257 17.19 13.26 13.25
C ALA A 257 16.46 12.59 14.42
N ALA A 258 15.37 11.86 14.16
CA ALA A 258 14.57 11.15 15.16
C ALA A 258 15.17 9.79 15.58
N LEU A 259 16.22 9.30 14.92
CA LEU A 259 16.91 8.07 15.34
C LEU A 259 17.79 8.28 16.58
N GLY A 260 18.11 9.52 16.94
CA GLY A 260 19.04 9.83 18.02
C GLY A 260 20.45 9.33 17.71
N ARG A 261 21.05 8.54 18.61
CA ARG A 261 22.38 7.93 18.43
C ARG A 261 22.27 6.41 18.26
N PRO A 262 21.99 5.92 17.04
CA PRO A 262 21.95 4.48 16.76
C PRO A 262 23.34 3.85 16.83
N ARG A 263 23.41 2.52 16.80
CA ARG A 263 24.69 1.77 16.75
C ARG A 263 25.52 2.12 15.52
N ASP A 264 24.86 2.36 14.39
CA ASP A 264 25.48 2.90 13.18
C ASP A 264 25.35 4.42 13.18
N VAL A 265 26.33 5.09 13.77
CA VAL A 265 26.32 6.56 13.95
C VAL A 265 26.28 7.33 12.63
N LEU A 266 26.66 6.73 11.50
CA LEU A 266 26.62 7.40 10.20
C LEU A 266 25.23 7.37 9.56
N SER A 267 24.32 6.51 10.02
CA SER A 267 22.91 6.52 9.58
C SER A 267 22.17 7.81 9.95
N VAL A 268 22.71 8.63 10.87
CA VAL A 268 22.15 9.93 11.28
C VAL A 268 22.92 11.12 10.73
N CYS A 269 23.89 10.89 9.83
CA CYS A 269 24.80 11.94 9.36
C CYS A 269 24.09 13.13 8.68
N LEU A 270 22.90 12.93 8.09
CA LEU A 270 22.06 14.03 7.57
C LEU A 270 21.67 15.05 8.64
N ALA A 271 21.55 14.64 9.91
CA ALA A 271 21.07 15.47 11.01
C ALA A 271 22.15 15.82 12.03
N GLU A 272 23.14 14.96 12.23
CA GLU A 272 24.21 15.16 13.22
C GLU A 272 25.49 14.50 12.72
N ILE A 273 26.64 15.14 12.90
CA ILE A 273 27.94 14.50 12.64
C ILE A 273 29.01 14.97 13.62
N SER A 274 29.87 14.04 14.03
CA SER A 274 31.03 14.33 14.86
C SER A 274 32.32 13.93 14.15
N SER A 275 33.36 14.75 14.34
CA SER A 275 34.74 14.41 13.96
C SER A 275 35.22 13.06 14.51
N THR A 276 34.70 12.60 15.66
CA THR A 276 35.09 11.31 16.26
C THR A 276 34.48 10.10 15.57
N TRP A 277 33.46 10.30 14.73
CA TRP A 277 32.79 9.23 13.99
C TRP A 277 33.48 8.93 12.64
N VAL A 278 34.35 9.84 12.20
CA VAL A 278 35.02 9.76 10.91
C VAL A 278 36.50 9.50 11.15
N MET A 279 37.02 8.42 10.59
CA MET A 279 38.44 8.10 10.67
C MET A 279 39.22 8.97 9.67
N ASN A 280 40.34 9.54 10.10
CA ASN A 280 41.24 10.35 9.26
C ASN A 280 40.59 11.58 8.62
N THR A 281 39.89 12.40 9.41
CA THR A 281 39.29 13.66 8.92
C THR A 281 40.31 14.57 8.23
N SER A 282 39.90 15.26 7.17
CA SER A 282 40.75 16.21 6.43
C SER A 282 41.13 17.47 7.23
N ILE A 283 40.55 17.63 8.41
CA ILE A 283 40.84 18.71 9.36
C ILE A 283 41.31 18.17 10.71
N ASP A 284 42.21 18.94 11.32
CA ASP A 284 42.90 18.66 12.58
C ASP A 284 42.15 19.22 13.81
N THR A 285 40.84 19.28 13.74
CA THR A 285 40.00 19.95 14.75
C THR A 285 38.85 19.04 15.14
N HIS A 286 38.64 18.90 16.44
CA HIS A 286 37.51 18.13 16.95
C HIS A 286 36.26 19.00 16.98
N PHE A 287 35.19 18.50 16.39
CA PHE A 287 33.91 19.20 16.32
C PHE A 287 32.72 18.25 16.42
N HIS A 288 31.57 18.86 16.70
CA HIS A 288 30.25 18.26 16.65
C HIS A 288 29.28 19.21 15.94
N ILE A 289 28.65 18.76 14.87
CA ILE A 289 27.70 19.56 14.05
C ILE A 289 26.31 18.96 14.19
N ARG A 290 25.33 19.85 14.39
CA ARG A 290 23.90 19.55 14.22
C ARG A 290 23.37 20.30 12.99
N PHE A 291 22.82 19.55 12.05
CA PHE A 291 22.22 20.09 10.82
C PHE A 291 20.71 20.26 10.96
N GLY A 292 20.20 21.36 10.40
CA GLY A 292 18.80 21.50 10.01
C GLY A 292 18.54 20.78 8.69
N ALA A 293 17.29 20.79 8.23
CA ALA A 293 16.93 20.10 7.00
C ALA A 293 17.71 20.68 5.79
N PRO A 294 18.38 19.84 4.99
CA PRO A 294 19.04 20.31 3.78
C PRO A 294 18.00 20.78 2.76
N GLN A 295 18.31 21.87 2.06
CA GLN A 295 17.41 22.47 1.08
C GLN A 295 18.09 22.62 -0.27
N VAL A 296 17.33 22.42 -1.34
CA VAL A 296 17.78 22.66 -2.71
C VAL A 296 17.04 23.83 -3.35
N LYS A 297 17.75 24.64 -4.12
CA LYS A 297 17.20 25.61 -5.09
C LYS A 297 17.70 25.26 -6.49
N ALA A 298 16.85 25.34 -7.51
CA ALA A 298 17.27 25.00 -8.86
C ALA A 298 17.91 26.21 -9.57
N LEU A 299 19.20 26.10 -9.90
CA LEU A 299 19.85 27.05 -10.79
C LEU A 299 19.37 26.84 -12.22
N CYS A 300 19.27 25.58 -12.66
CA CYS A 300 18.62 25.19 -13.91
C CYS A 300 18.09 23.75 -13.79
N SER A 301 17.69 23.15 -14.91
CA SER A 301 17.24 21.75 -14.96
C SER A 301 18.31 20.71 -14.58
N HIS A 302 19.59 21.09 -14.55
CA HIS A 302 20.73 20.18 -14.35
C HIS A 302 21.65 20.57 -13.18
N GLU A 303 21.52 21.79 -12.62
CA GLU A 303 22.36 22.29 -11.53
C GLU A 303 21.46 22.84 -10.42
N VAL A 304 21.78 22.50 -9.17
CA VAL A 304 21.09 22.97 -7.97
C VAL A 304 22.08 23.61 -6.99
N LEU A 305 21.58 24.55 -6.20
CA LEU A 305 22.19 25.02 -4.96
C LEU A 305 21.69 24.15 -3.81
N LEU A 306 22.57 23.35 -3.23
CA LEU A 306 22.34 22.61 -1.98
C LEU A 306 22.79 23.45 -0.79
N TYR A 307 21.87 23.72 0.13
CA TYR A 307 22.14 24.39 1.40
C TYR A 307 22.19 23.37 2.53
N PHE A 308 23.33 23.34 3.23
CA PHE A 308 23.43 22.75 4.56
C PHE A 308 23.24 23.85 5.59
N THR A 309 22.15 23.79 6.33
CA THR A 309 21.94 24.66 7.49
C THR A 309 22.58 23.98 8.70
N VAL A 310 23.60 24.59 9.28
CA VAL A 310 24.19 24.18 10.55
C VAL A 310 23.43 24.92 11.64
N GLU A 311 22.55 24.22 12.34
CA GLU A 311 21.81 24.80 13.48
C GLU A 311 22.80 25.17 14.58
N ASP A 312 23.70 24.24 14.92
CA ASP A 312 24.67 24.39 15.99
C ASP A 312 25.96 23.63 15.66
N ILE A 313 27.08 24.21 16.03
CA ILE A 313 28.39 23.57 15.93
C ILE A 313 29.23 23.89 17.16
N ALA A 314 29.87 22.87 17.73
CA ALA A 314 30.74 22.98 18.89
C ALA A 314 32.13 22.45 18.53
N PHE A 315 33.17 23.17 18.92
CA PHE A 315 34.58 22.83 18.70
C PHE A 315 35.25 22.42 20.01
N PHE A 316 36.16 21.46 19.96
CA PHE A 316 36.81 20.86 21.14
C PHE A 316 38.33 20.80 20.96
N GLY A 317 39.05 20.93 22.08
CA GLY A 317 40.51 20.78 22.10
C GLY A 317 40.99 19.33 22.03
N SER A 318 40.09 18.35 22.23
CA SER A 318 40.40 16.93 22.20
C SER A 318 39.22 16.09 21.69
N SER A 319 39.43 14.79 21.49
CA SER A 319 38.38 13.83 21.12
C SER A 319 37.43 13.50 22.29
N ASP A 320 37.69 14.01 23.49
CA ASP A 320 36.84 13.82 24.67
C ASP A 320 35.79 14.92 24.77
N PHE A 321 34.57 14.62 24.30
CA PHE A 321 33.46 15.56 24.23
C PHE A 321 32.72 15.72 25.58
N SER A 322 33.24 15.11 26.65
CA SER A 322 32.79 15.40 28.01
C SER A 322 33.36 16.72 28.54
N GLN A 323 34.38 17.25 27.88
CA GLN A 323 34.98 18.55 28.20
C GLN A 323 34.17 19.70 27.61
N GLU A 324 34.31 20.89 28.19
CA GLU A 324 33.66 22.11 27.69
C GLU A 324 34.18 22.44 26.28
N PRO A 325 33.31 22.81 25.33
CA PRO A 325 33.74 23.21 24.00
C PRO A 325 34.57 24.50 24.07
N LEU A 326 35.56 24.61 23.19
CA LEU A 326 36.35 25.83 23.00
C LEU A 326 35.46 26.96 22.49
N ASP A 327 34.61 26.65 21.51
CA ASP A 327 33.75 27.61 20.83
C ASP A 327 32.45 26.93 20.38
N ILE A 328 31.36 27.69 20.37
CA ILE A 328 30.04 27.27 19.87
C ILE A 328 29.51 28.33 18.92
N TYR A 329 29.04 27.92 17.76
CA TYR A 329 28.42 28.80 16.77
C TYR A 329 27.07 28.25 16.32
N HIS A 330 26.25 29.14 15.73
CA HIS A 330 24.87 28.82 15.37
C HIS A 330 24.47 29.43 14.02
N GLY A 331 23.53 28.78 13.34
CA GLY A 331 22.87 29.34 12.17
C GLY A 331 23.77 29.57 10.96
N TRP A 332 24.86 28.79 10.79
CA TRP A 332 25.64 28.84 9.55
C TRP A 332 24.84 28.24 8.40
N LYS A 333 24.94 28.84 7.22
CA LYS A 333 24.43 28.25 5.98
C LYS A 333 25.57 28.06 5.01
N ILE A 334 25.80 26.83 4.61
CA ILE A 334 26.88 26.45 3.69
C ILE A 334 26.24 25.99 2.39
N ALA A 335 26.56 26.66 1.28
CA ALA A 335 25.96 26.41 -0.01
C ALA A 335 26.96 25.73 -0.97
N PHE A 336 26.49 24.68 -1.65
CA PHE A 336 27.21 23.98 -2.70
C PHE A 336 26.41 24.03 -4.00
N ILE A 337 27.09 24.23 -5.13
CA ILE A 337 26.53 24.08 -6.46
C ILE A 337 26.84 22.67 -6.94
N ILE A 338 25.81 21.91 -7.30
CA ILE A 338 25.90 20.48 -7.57
C ILE A 338 25.07 20.14 -8.80
N ASP A 339 25.62 19.30 -9.66
CA ASP A 339 24.92 18.75 -10.82
C ASP A 339 23.90 17.68 -10.37
N VAL A 340 22.78 17.58 -11.08
CA VAL A 340 21.70 16.63 -10.79
C VAL A 340 21.55 15.64 -11.94
N THR A 341 21.60 14.36 -11.61
CA THR A 341 21.38 13.26 -12.53
C THR A 341 20.00 12.64 -12.32
N GLN A 342 19.32 12.28 -13.41
CA GLN A 342 18.02 11.60 -13.38
C GLN A 342 18.20 10.15 -13.85
N GLU A 343 17.75 9.21 -13.03
CA GLU A 343 17.64 7.79 -13.37
C GLU A 343 16.16 7.43 -13.47
N LYS A 344 15.76 6.87 -14.61
CA LYS A 344 14.39 6.39 -14.87
C LYS A 344 14.45 4.89 -15.11
N GLU A 345 13.86 4.11 -14.20
CA GLU A 345 13.75 2.65 -14.31
C GLU A 345 12.26 2.26 -14.26
N GLY A 346 11.66 2.05 -15.44
CA GLY A 346 10.22 1.78 -15.55
C GLY A 346 9.38 2.97 -15.06
N SER A 347 8.58 2.75 -14.01
CA SER A 347 7.75 3.77 -13.36
C SER A 347 8.47 4.57 -12.28
N VAL A 348 9.70 4.16 -11.90
CA VAL A 348 10.50 4.80 -10.85
C VAL A 348 11.30 5.96 -11.43
N THR A 349 11.14 7.14 -10.84
CA THR A 349 11.95 8.33 -11.13
C THR A 349 12.82 8.66 -9.92
N LYS A 350 14.14 8.65 -10.13
CA LYS A 350 15.13 8.92 -9.10
C LYS A 350 16.00 10.10 -9.49
N LEU A 351 16.15 11.07 -8.58
CA LEU A 351 17.07 12.20 -8.75
C LEU A 351 18.23 12.06 -7.76
N LYS A 352 19.45 12.22 -8.28
CA LYS A 352 20.70 12.09 -7.54
C LYS A 352 21.53 13.37 -7.67
N LEU A 353 22.07 13.82 -6.54
CA LEU A 353 23.09 14.86 -6.52
C LEU A 353 24.45 14.22 -6.85
N ASP A 354 25.11 14.69 -7.90
CA ASP A 354 26.46 14.25 -8.23
C ASP A 354 27.46 15.02 -7.37
N PHE A 355 27.77 14.49 -6.19
CA PHE A 355 28.69 15.13 -5.26
C PHE A 355 30.13 15.27 -5.78
N SER A 356 30.52 14.54 -6.84
CA SER A 356 31.81 14.77 -7.50
C SER A 356 31.89 16.11 -8.24
N SER A 357 30.73 16.67 -8.61
CA SER A 357 30.57 18.00 -9.23
C SER A 357 30.42 19.13 -8.19
N ALA A 358 30.41 18.81 -6.90
CA ALA A 358 30.08 19.77 -5.85
C ALA A 358 31.12 20.90 -5.76
N ARG A 359 30.64 22.13 -5.80
CA ARG A 359 31.46 23.35 -5.73
C ARG A 359 30.95 24.24 -4.62
N TYR A 360 31.78 24.47 -3.60
CA TYR A 360 31.45 25.41 -2.54
C TYR A 360 31.25 26.82 -3.11
N SER A 361 30.15 27.48 -2.72
CA SER A 361 29.87 28.86 -3.11
C SER A 361 29.83 29.79 -1.90
N ARG A 362 30.85 30.65 -1.81
CA ARG A 362 30.94 31.69 -0.78
C ARG A 362 29.82 32.72 -0.89
N HIS A 363 29.32 33.01 -2.08
CA HIS A 363 28.28 34.03 -2.32
C HIS A 363 26.90 33.64 -1.80
N PHE A 364 26.60 32.34 -1.75
CA PHE A 364 25.34 31.80 -1.22
C PHE A 364 25.44 31.29 0.22
N SER A 365 26.67 31.24 0.75
CA SER A 365 26.90 30.86 2.14
C SER A 365 26.74 32.06 3.07
N ILE A 366 26.18 31.84 4.26
CA ILE A 366 25.93 32.87 5.26
C ILE A 366 26.61 32.47 6.56
N THR A 367 27.46 33.36 7.07
CA THR A 367 28.09 33.27 8.39
C THR A 367 27.71 34.53 9.18
N PRO A 368 26.96 34.41 10.28
CA PRO A 368 26.62 35.57 11.10
C PRO A 368 27.83 36.19 11.80
N GLU A 369 28.92 35.43 11.98
CA GLU A 369 30.13 35.87 12.66
C GLU A 369 31.14 36.54 11.72
N THR A 370 31.82 37.56 12.24
CA THR A 370 32.90 38.28 11.55
C THR A 370 34.26 38.13 12.24
N ILE A 371 34.33 37.31 13.29
CA ILE A 371 35.55 37.08 14.08
C ILE A 371 36.48 36.13 13.32
N ASP A 372 37.78 36.46 13.22
CA ASP A 372 38.78 35.70 12.44
C ASP A 372 38.83 34.20 12.81
N ILE A 373 38.68 33.87 14.10
CA ILE A 373 38.66 32.48 14.57
C ILE A 373 37.44 31.74 14.03
N ALA A 374 36.25 32.36 14.08
CA ALA A 374 35.02 31.78 13.55
C ALA A 374 35.11 31.57 12.02
N VAL A 375 35.71 32.53 11.30
CA VAL A 375 35.98 32.40 9.85
C VAL A 375 36.94 31.24 9.56
N THR A 376 37.99 31.09 10.37
CA THR A 376 38.94 29.98 10.25
C THR A 376 38.26 28.64 10.47
N TYR A 377 37.43 28.52 11.52
CA TYR A 377 36.65 27.31 11.76
C TYR A 377 35.64 27.04 10.64
N PHE A 378 34.96 28.07 10.15
CA PHE A 378 34.04 27.95 9.04
C PHE A 378 34.74 27.40 7.78
N GLU A 379 35.92 27.91 7.44
CA GLU A 379 36.73 27.40 6.32
C GLU A 379 37.18 25.95 6.53
N LYS A 380 37.55 25.57 7.77
CA LYS A 380 37.82 24.17 8.11
C LYS A 380 36.59 23.28 7.91
N ILE A 381 35.41 23.72 8.33
CA ILE A 381 34.17 22.95 8.14
C ILE A 381 33.79 22.85 6.68
N VAL A 382 33.93 23.93 5.89
CA VAL A 382 33.73 23.86 4.43
C VAL A 382 34.67 22.81 3.81
N LYS A 383 35.94 22.77 4.24
CA LYS A 383 36.91 21.76 3.77
C LYS A 383 36.47 20.33 4.16
N PHE A 384 36.08 20.11 5.42
CA PHE A 384 35.55 18.83 5.88
C PHE A 384 34.32 18.40 5.08
N LEU A 385 33.37 19.32 4.87
CA LEU A 385 32.16 19.02 4.12
C LEU A 385 32.48 18.62 2.67
N THR A 386 33.39 19.36 2.03
CA THR A 386 33.78 19.14 0.63
C THR A 386 34.52 17.82 0.41
N ILE A 387 35.44 17.46 1.32
CA ILE A 387 36.34 16.32 1.14
C ILE A 387 35.80 15.04 1.77
N ASP A 388 35.27 15.12 2.99
CA ASP A 388 34.93 13.93 3.77
C ASP A 388 33.41 13.68 3.80
N TYR A 389 32.62 14.71 4.08
CA TYR A 389 31.19 14.53 4.36
C TYR A 389 30.36 14.14 3.14
N LEU A 390 30.59 14.77 1.98
CA LEU A 390 29.87 14.43 0.76
C LEU A 390 30.13 12.99 0.30
N ASP A 391 31.33 12.46 0.55
CA ASP A 391 31.67 11.06 0.30
C ASP A 391 30.91 10.12 1.25
N ILE A 392 30.73 10.51 2.51
CA ILE A 392 29.88 9.79 3.48
C ILE A 392 28.44 9.77 2.97
N LEU A 393 27.87 10.91 2.57
CA LEU A 393 26.50 10.96 2.04
C LEU A 393 26.34 10.09 0.77
N THR A 394 27.36 10.04 -0.09
CA THR A 394 27.37 9.16 -1.26
C THR A 394 27.31 7.69 -0.85
N SER A 395 28.19 7.28 0.07
CA SER A 395 28.35 5.90 0.54
C SER A 395 27.09 5.32 1.17
N TYR A 396 26.27 6.16 1.81
CA TYR A 396 24.99 5.78 2.43
C TYR A 396 23.77 6.03 1.52
N SER A 397 23.97 6.34 0.24
CA SER A 397 22.89 6.67 -0.72
C SER A 397 22.02 7.87 -0.31
N LEU A 398 22.56 8.78 0.50
CA LEU A 398 21.89 10.00 0.96
C LEU A 398 21.98 11.15 -0.06
N HIS A 399 22.70 10.93 -1.16
CA HIS A 399 22.73 11.79 -2.35
C HIS A 399 21.46 11.66 -3.22
N VAL A 400 20.59 10.70 -2.92
CA VAL A 400 19.28 10.54 -3.57
C VAL A 400 18.30 11.53 -2.94
N VAL A 401 17.88 12.52 -3.71
CA VAL A 401 17.04 13.63 -3.22
C VAL A 401 15.58 13.53 -3.67
N TYR A 402 15.27 12.57 -4.51
CA TYR A 402 13.92 12.24 -4.91
C TYR A 402 13.89 10.78 -5.39
N ASP A 403 12.94 9.99 -4.89
CA ASP A 403 12.76 8.59 -5.27
C ASP A 403 11.27 8.27 -5.18
N VAL A 404 10.58 8.34 -6.33
CA VAL A 404 9.13 8.11 -6.41
C VAL A 404 8.85 7.11 -7.51
N ASP A 405 8.14 6.05 -7.15
CA ASP A 405 7.57 5.08 -8.08
C ASP A 405 6.15 5.51 -8.44
N SER A 406 5.94 5.91 -9.70
CA SER A 406 4.63 6.31 -10.19
C SER A 406 3.61 5.17 -10.24
N ALA A 407 4.04 3.90 -10.10
CA ALA A 407 3.13 2.75 -9.96
C ALA A 407 2.55 2.61 -8.54
N ILE A 408 3.11 3.30 -7.55
CA ILE A 408 2.59 3.36 -6.19
C ILE A 408 1.54 4.48 -6.14
N GLU A 409 0.31 4.18 -6.54
CA GLU A 409 -0.83 5.02 -6.14
C GLU A 409 -0.96 4.93 -4.62
N LEU A 410 -0.39 5.90 -3.91
CA LEU A 410 -0.49 6.03 -2.46
C LEU A 410 -1.98 6.02 -2.06
N HIS A 411 -2.44 4.91 -1.51
CA HIS A 411 -3.77 4.72 -0.94
C HIS A 411 -4.03 5.58 0.31
N GLY A 412 -3.24 6.62 0.55
CA GLY A 412 -3.33 7.47 1.73
C GLY A 412 -2.95 8.90 1.39
N GLY A 413 -3.94 9.80 1.43
CA GLY A 413 -3.71 11.23 1.52
C GLY A 413 -4.02 12.02 0.26
N SER A 414 -5.31 12.12 -0.11
CA SER A 414 -5.85 13.41 -0.55
C SER A 414 -7.38 13.38 -0.56
N GLY A 415 -7.98 14.15 0.35
CA GLY A 415 -9.33 14.71 0.22
C GLY A 415 -10.50 13.74 0.39
N GLY A 416 -11.30 13.95 1.44
CA GLY A 416 -12.66 13.45 1.55
C GLY A 416 -13.59 14.03 0.47
N GLY A 417 -13.42 13.58 -0.77
CA GLY A 417 -14.50 13.48 -1.74
C GLY A 417 -15.20 12.15 -1.51
N GLU A 418 -16.52 12.18 -1.34
CA GLU A 418 -17.35 10.98 -1.44
C GLU A 418 -16.98 10.25 -2.73
N SER A 419 -16.18 9.18 -2.62
CA SER A 419 -16.00 8.23 -3.70
C SER A 419 -17.31 7.48 -3.82
N ASP A 420 -18.23 8.05 -4.60
CA ASP A 420 -19.13 7.23 -5.38
C ASP A 420 -18.30 6.19 -6.11
N SER A 421 -18.85 4.98 -6.17
CA SER A 421 -18.21 3.83 -6.76
C SER A 421 -17.97 4.08 -8.25
N HIS A 422 -16.79 4.61 -8.60
CA HIS A 422 -16.32 4.61 -9.97
C HIS A 422 -15.92 3.17 -10.32
N THR A 423 -16.88 2.49 -10.95
CA THR A 423 -16.64 1.41 -11.90
C THR A 423 -15.49 1.81 -12.81
N ALA A 424 -14.35 1.12 -12.67
CA ALA A 424 -13.25 1.21 -13.62
C ALA A 424 -13.75 0.82 -15.01
N GLU A 425 -13.98 1.85 -15.83
CA GLU A 425 -14.25 1.75 -17.26
C GLU A 425 -12.90 1.52 -17.93
N TRP A 426 -12.63 0.27 -18.29
CA TRP A 426 -11.47 -0.07 -19.10
C TRP A 426 -11.74 0.46 -20.51
N THR A 427 -10.91 1.38 -20.96
CA THR A 427 -10.92 1.88 -22.33
C THR A 427 -10.65 0.72 -23.29
N ASP A 428 -11.61 0.58 -24.21
CA ASP A 428 -11.70 -0.42 -25.26
C ASP A 428 -10.55 -0.23 -26.26
N GLY A 429 -9.64 -1.19 -26.29
CA GLY A 429 -8.71 -1.37 -27.40
C GLY A 429 -9.44 -2.11 -28.50
N SER A 430 -9.83 -1.36 -29.53
CA SER A 430 -10.46 -1.85 -30.75
C SER A 430 -9.68 -3.01 -31.37
N ASP A 431 -10.34 -4.16 -31.51
CA ASP A 431 -10.19 -5.03 -32.68
C ASP A 431 -11.53 -5.76 -32.92
N GLU A 432 -11.85 -5.88 -34.20
CA GLU A 432 -13.18 -6.00 -34.79
C GLU A 432 -13.84 -7.39 -34.70
N GLU A 433 -15.18 -7.36 -34.82
CA GLU A 433 -16.08 -8.40 -35.34
C GLU A 433 -16.20 -9.75 -34.57
N ASP A 434 -17.21 -9.87 -33.70
CA ASP A 434 -18.42 -10.66 -34.06
C ASP A 434 -19.57 -10.55 -33.03
N GLY A 435 -20.78 -10.81 -33.52
CA GLY A 435 -22.09 -10.42 -32.97
C GLY A 435 -22.50 -10.84 -31.55
N HIS A 436 -23.24 -9.92 -30.91
CA HIS A 436 -24.31 -10.11 -29.92
C HIS A 436 -24.03 -10.94 -28.65
N ARG A 437 -24.00 -10.30 -27.47
CA ARG A 437 -24.82 -10.66 -26.28
C ARG A 437 -24.65 -9.72 -25.07
N TYR A 438 -25.76 -9.60 -24.35
CA TYR A 438 -26.05 -8.87 -23.11
C TYR A 438 -24.93 -8.81 -22.05
N GLY A 439 -24.91 -7.69 -21.31
CA GLY A 439 -24.04 -7.44 -20.15
C GLY A 439 -24.07 -8.57 -19.11
N GLY A 440 -22.99 -9.34 -19.05
CA GLY A 440 -22.78 -10.46 -18.12
C GLY A 440 -21.35 -10.58 -17.58
N GLY A 441 -20.50 -9.54 -17.77
CA GLY A 441 -19.05 -9.62 -17.55
C GLY A 441 -18.57 -9.91 -16.11
N ARG A 442 -19.41 -9.68 -15.08
CA ARG A 442 -19.03 -9.99 -13.67
C ARG A 442 -19.38 -11.41 -13.23
N GLN A 443 -20.37 -12.06 -13.84
CA GLN A 443 -20.76 -13.43 -13.46
C GLN A 443 -19.80 -14.49 -14.00
N THR A 444 -19.24 -14.27 -15.20
CA THR A 444 -18.28 -15.19 -15.84
C THR A 444 -16.97 -15.31 -15.04
N GLY A 445 -16.45 -14.20 -14.50
CA GLY A 445 -15.21 -14.22 -13.69
C GLY A 445 -15.33 -15.03 -12.38
N SER A 446 -16.47 -14.90 -11.68
CA SER A 446 -16.71 -15.67 -10.44
C SER A 446 -16.82 -17.17 -10.70
N ILE A 447 -17.51 -17.56 -11.79
CA ILE A 447 -17.67 -18.98 -12.18
C ILE A 447 -16.32 -19.59 -12.56
N MET A 448 -15.43 -18.85 -13.25
CA MET A 448 -14.09 -19.34 -13.60
C MET A 448 -13.23 -19.60 -12.36
N ILE A 449 -13.25 -18.70 -11.37
CA ILE A 449 -12.49 -18.88 -10.12
C ILE A 449 -12.99 -20.08 -9.33
N TRP A 450 -14.32 -20.27 -9.25
CA TRP A 450 -14.91 -21.45 -8.64
C TRP A 450 -14.57 -22.75 -9.38
N THR A 451 -14.58 -22.73 -10.71
CA THR A 451 -14.19 -23.89 -11.53
C THR A 451 -12.75 -24.27 -11.24
N GLU A 452 -11.84 -23.30 -11.21
CA GLU A 452 -10.44 -23.54 -10.90
C GLU A 452 -10.27 -24.14 -9.48
N ARG A 453 -10.99 -23.61 -8.48
CA ARG A 453 -11.00 -24.15 -7.11
C ARG A 453 -11.42 -25.60 -7.05
N ILE A 454 -12.54 -25.92 -7.69
CA ILE A 454 -13.12 -27.26 -7.69
C ILE A 454 -12.14 -28.28 -8.31
N GLU A 455 -11.36 -27.85 -9.30
CA GLU A 455 -10.46 -28.72 -10.05
C GLU A 455 -9.08 -28.89 -9.43
N LYS A 456 -8.51 -27.82 -8.86
CA LYS A 456 -7.08 -27.78 -8.50
C LYS A 456 -6.80 -27.66 -7.00
N LEU A 457 -7.80 -27.40 -6.16
CA LEU A 457 -7.56 -27.23 -4.72
C LEU A 457 -7.11 -28.54 -4.07
N ILE A 458 -6.00 -28.49 -3.33
CA ILE A 458 -5.42 -29.63 -2.61
C ILE A 458 -5.15 -29.22 -1.16
N LEU A 459 -5.64 -30.00 -0.20
CA LEU A 459 -5.50 -29.71 1.24
C LEU A 459 -4.24 -30.32 1.87
N GLY A 460 -3.37 -31.00 1.13
CA GLY A 460 -2.06 -31.45 1.62
C GLY A 460 -2.07 -32.36 2.85
N GLY A 461 -3.18 -33.06 3.10
CA GLY A 461 -3.37 -33.93 4.27
C GLY A 461 -3.94 -33.24 5.51
N TYR A 462 -4.24 -31.93 5.45
CA TYR A 462 -4.94 -31.22 6.53
C TYR A 462 -6.44 -31.53 6.50
N ASP A 463 -7.07 -31.58 7.68
CA ASP A 463 -8.51 -31.86 7.82
C ASP A 463 -9.37 -30.64 7.61
N GLN A 464 -8.85 -29.50 8.08
CA GLN A 464 -9.48 -28.20 7.94
C GLN A 464 -8.43 -27.20 7.51
N VAL A 465 -8.72 -26.47 6.44
CA VAL A 465 -7.92 -25.33 5.99
C VAL A 465 -8.82 -24.13 5.91
N LEU A 466 -8.55 -23.12 6.72
CA LEU A 466 -9.26 -21.85 6.70
C LEU A 466 -8.35 -20.77 6.12
N ALA A 467 -8.86 -20.01 5.16
CA ALA A 467 -8.16 -18.93 4.51
C ALA A 467 -8.70 -17.57 4.97
N ILE A 468 -7.81 -16.71 5.50
CA ILE A 468 -8.10 -15.31 5.86
C ILE A 468 -7.36 -14.42 4.89
N SER A 469 -8.11 -13.66 4.09
CA SER A 469 -7.54 -12.69 3.17
C SER A 469 -7.14 -11.40 3.89
N GLU A 470 -6.24 -10.63 3.30
CA GLU A 470 -5.92 -9.28 3.78
C GLU A 470 -7.17 -8.37 3.85
N ARG A 471 -8.08 -8.49 2.87
CA ARG A 471 -9.37 -7.79 2.86
C ARG A 471 -10.19 -8.09 4.12
N SER A 472 -10.16 -9.34 4.59
CA SER A 472 -10.84 -9.78 5.81
C SER A 472 -10.28 -9.09 7.05
N LEU A 473 -8.95 -8.92 7.13
CA LEU A 473 -8.29 -8.19 8.21
C LEU A 473 -8.65 -6.71 8.18
N ARG A 474 -8.65 -6.09 7.00
CA ARG A 474 -9.06 -4.70 6.84
C ARG A 474 -10.51 -4.48 7.28
N GLU A 475 -11.44 -5.35 6.87
CA GLU A 475 -12.84 -5.25 7.32
C GLU A 475 -13.01 -5.49 8.83
N LEU A 476 -12.16 -6.32 9.45
CA LEU A 476 -12.14 -6.49 10.90
C LEU A 476 -11.80 -5.17 11.62
N PHE A 477 -10.69 -4.53 11.25
CA PHE A 477 -10.28 -3.25 11.85
C PHE A 477 -11.23 -2.11 11.50
N LEU A 478 -11.77 -2.08 10.29
CA LEU A 478 -12.79 -1.12 9.88
C LEU A 478 -14.09 -1.30 10.67
N SER A 479 -14.47 -2.54 10.98
CA SER A 479 -15.61 -2.82 11.86
C SER A 479 -15.37 -2.30 13.28
N TYR A 480 -14.17 -2.48 13.84
CA TYR A 480 -13.81 -1.90 15.15
C TYR A 480 -13.87 -0.37 15.13
N TYR A 481 -13.30 0.27 14.12
CA TYR A 481 -13.38 1.71 13.93
C TYR A 481 -14.83 2.22 13.84
N ARG A 482 -15.67 1.60 12.99
CA ARG A 482 -17.10 1.93 12.87
C ARG A 482 -17.87 1.75 14.19
N GLN A 483 -17.47 0.79 15.02
CA GLN A 483 -18.06 0.58 16.35
C GLN A 483 -17.61 1.64 17.37
N GLY A 484 -16.34 2.08 17.29
CA GLY A 484 -15.84 3.22 18.07
C GLY A 484 -16.61 4.50 17.76
N LEU A 485 -16.88 4.78 16.48
CA LEU A 485 -17.66 5.97 16.06
C LEU A 485 -19.09 5.98 16.60
N LYS A 486 -19.66 4.80 16.88
CA LYS A 486 -20.99 4.65 17.48
C LYS A 486 -20.97 4.81 19.01
N GLY A 487 -19.83 5.17 19.60
CA GLY A 487 -19.68 5.40 21.03
C GLY A 487 -19.69 4.13 21.89
N LYS A 488 -19.32 2.97 21.32
CA LYS A 488 -19.15 1.76 22.14
C LYS A 488 -17.82 1.85 22.89
N ASP A 489 -17.88 1.97 24.22
CA ASP A 489 -16.71 2.14 25.10
C ASP A 489 -15.54 1.21 24.79
N LEU A 490 -15.82 -0.07 24.49
CA LEU A 490 -14.78 -1.08 24.19
C LEU A 490 -13.93 -0.76 22.94
N TYR A 491 -14.53 -0.11 21.94
CA TYR A 491 -13.90 0.16 20.65
C TYR A 491 -13.54 1.64 20.47
N HIS A 492 -13.80 2.49 21.46
CA HIS A 492 -13.53 3.92 21.40
C HIS A 492 -12.06 4.23 21.11
N CYS A 493 -11.13 3.40 21.60
CA CYS A 493 -9.69 3.55 21.36
C CYS A 493 -9.29 3.51 19.88
N PHE A 494 -10.10 2.90 18.99
CA PHE A 494 -9.85 2.90 17.55
C PHE A 494 -10.17 4.21 16.85
N THR A 495 -10.98 5.09 17.46
CA THR A 495 -11.32 6.40 16.92
C THR A 495 -10.62 7.53 17.66
N HIS A 496 -10.49 7.39 18.98
CA HIS A 496 -9.86 8.39 19.83
C HIS A 496 -9.13 7.71 20.99
N TRP A 497 -7.86 8.08 21.18
CA TRP A 497 -7.07 7.61 22.30
C TRP A 497 -6.40 8.79 23.00
N LYS A 498 -6.40 8.75 24.33
CA LYS A 498 -5.91 9.83 25.17
C LYS A 498 -5.06 9.27 26.32
N SER A 499 -3.93 9.93 26.52
CA SER A 499 -3.02 9.82 27.66
C SER A 499 -2.85 11.22 28.29
N ASP A 500 -2.03 11.34 29.33
CA ASP A 500 -1.86 12.59 30.10
C ASP A 500 -1.32 13.75 29.24
N LEU A 501 -0.44 13.43 28.29
CA LEU A 501 0.28 14.40 27.45
C LEU A 501 0.08 14.17 25.94
N PHE A 502 -0.88 13.32 25.57
CA PHE A 502 -1.11 12.92 24.18
C PHE A 502 -2.58 12.59 23.95
N SER A 503 -3.18 13.15 22.91
CA SER A 503 -4.58 12.91 22.52
C SER A 503 -4.65 12.86 21.01
N VAL A 504 -5.22 11.81 20.44
CA VAL A 504 -5.23 11.59 18.98
C VAL A 504 -6.56 11.04 18.51
N HIS A 505 -6.98 11.50 17.33
CA HIS A 505 -8.05 10.89 16.55
C HIS A 505 -7.43 10.11 15.40
N PHE A 506 -7.88 8.87 15.24
CA PHE A 506 -7.36 7.96 14.22
C PHE A 506 -8.32 7.83 13.04
N GLU A 507 -7.78 7.38 11.93
CA GLU A 507 -8.54 6.69 10.88
C GLU A 507 -8.46 5.18 11.12
N ALA A 508 -9.13 4.39 10.27
CA ALA A 508 -9.05 2.94 10.37
C ALA A 508 -7.59 2.44 10.18
N ILE A 509 -7.19 1.48 11.02
CA ILE A 509 -5.90 0.79 10.89
C ILE A 509 -5.90 -0.01 9.60
N ASP A 510 -4.82 0.12 8.82
CA ASP A 510 -4.60 -0.71 7.63
C ASP A 510 -3.51 -1.75 7.90
N VAL A 511 -3.64 -2.91 7.26
CA VAL A 511 -2.75 -4.06 7.46
C VAL A 511 -2.38 -4.67 6.13
N ARG A 512 -1.08 -4.88 5.90
CA ARG A 512 -0.52 -5.56 4.72
C ARG A 512 0.30 -6.76 5.15
N LEU A 513 0.03 -7.94 4.59
CA LEU A 513 0.77 -9.15 4.92
C LEU A 513 2.08 -9.25 4.10
N LEU A 514 3.14 -9.75 4.73
CA LEU A 514 4.44 -10.02 4.11
C LEU A 514 4.66 -11.53 3.97
N SER A 515 5.49 -11.95 3.01
CA SER A 515 5.76 -13.37 2.74
C SER A 515 6.60 -14.07 3.83
N ASN A 516 7.04 -13.36 4.87
CA ASN A 516 7.90 -13.85 5.94
C ASN A 516 7.16 -14.01 7.29
N ASP A 517 5.86 -14.29 7.27
CA ASP A 517 4.99 -14.41 8.45
C ASP A 517 4.95 -13.13 9.32
N ARG A 518 5.08 -11.97 8.68
CA ARG A 518 4.98 -10.64 9.30
C ARG A 518 3.93 -9.80 8.58
N ALA A 519 3.55 -8.68 9.18
CA ALA A 519 2.63 -7.72 8.59
C ALA A 519 3.14 -6.29 8.80
N ILE A 520 2.77 -5.39 7.91
CA ILE A 520 2.86 -3.94 8.11
C ILE A 520 1.52 -3.44 8.60
N VAL A 521 1.54 -2.68 9.68
CA VAL A 521 0.38 -2.07 10.31
C VAL A 521 0.57 -0.56 10.24
N TRP A 522 -0.35 0.13 9.56
CA TRP A 522 -0.37 1.60 9.52
C TRP A 522 -1.33 2.13 10.57
N VAL A 523 -0.80 2.96 11.46
CA VAL A 523 -1.60 3.77 12.37
C VAL A 523 -1.75 5.15 11.76
N ASN A 524 -2.94 5.40 11.20
CA ASN A 524 -3.30 6.63 10.53
C ASN A 524 -3.91 7.60 11.56
N ILE A 525 -3.26 8.72 11.80
CA ILE A 525 -3.66 9.76 12.73
C ILE A 525 -4.21 10.93 11.90
N HIS A 526 -5.50 11.21 12.09
CA HIS A 526 -6.17 12.31 11.40
C HIS A 526 -5.78 13.65 12.02
N ASN A 527 -5.91 13.78 13.35
CA ASN A 527 -5.43 14.93 14.11
C ASN A 527 -5.02 14.53 15.53
N GLY A 528 -4.19 15.35 16.16
CA GLY A 528 -3.74 15.09 17.52
C GLY A 528 -3.18 16.32 18.22
N GLU A 529 -3.17 16.23 19.54
CA GLU A 529 -2.52 17.14 20.46
C GLU A 529 -1.46 16.36 21.24
N LEU A 530 -0.26 16.93 21.34
CA LEU A 530 0.80 16.40 22.17
C LEU A 530 1.42 17.51 23.01
N ALA A 531 1.89 17.17 24.20
CA ALA A 531 2.63 18.09 25.05
C ALA A 531 4.12 17.72 25.01
N ILE A 532 4.92 18.61 24.43
CA ILE A 532 6.38 18.51 24.43
C ILE A 532 6.96 19.25 25.62
N GLU A 533 8.09 18.82 26.15
CA GLU A 533 8.80 19.55 27.20
C GLU A 533 9.17 20.96 26.70
N SER A 534 8.80 21.98 27.48
CA SER A 534 9.23 23.37 27.28
C SER A 534 10.73 23.41 27.53
N ARG A 535 11.56 23.30 26.50
CA ARG A 535 13.01 23.46 26.63
C ARG A 535 13.32 24.88 27.12
N THR A 536 13.52 25.03 28.42
CA THR A 536 14.23 26.16 28.99
C THR A 536 15.65 25.69 29.30
N GLU A 537 16.61 26.24 28.55
CA GLU A 537 18.05 26.25 28.84
C GLU A 537 18.86 24.95 28.55
N HIS A 538 19.83 25.12 27.64
CA HIS A 538 21.12 24.45 27.51
C HIS A 538 21.23 22.99 27.99
N GLN A 539 20.62 22.06 27.26
CA GLN A 539 21.28 20.76 27.10
C GLN A 539 22.33 20.90 26.01
N ASP A 540 23.59 20.65 26.38
CA ASP A 540 24.72 20.49 25.48
C ASP A 540 24.34 19.52 24.36
N PHE A 541 24.11 20.04 23.14
CA PHE A 541 23.57 19.22 22.06
C PHE A 541 24.50 18.07 21.67
N TRP A 542 25.80 18.23 21.90
CA TRP A 542 26.82 17.21 21.70
C TRP A 542 26.81 16.09 22.74
N THR A 543 26.08 16.23 23.86
CA THR A 543 25.91 15.17 24.87
C THR A 543 24.51 14.54 24.88
N TYR A 544 23.57 15.02 24.05
CA TYR A 544 22.19 14.55 24.06
C TYR A 544 22.07 13.05 23.75
N ILE A 545 21.64 12.26 24.75
CA ILE A 545 21.45 10.80 24.65
C ILE A 545 19.95 10.49 24.51
N GLY A 546 19.39 10.88 23.37
CA GLY A 546 18.09 10.42 22.89
C GLY A 546 16.84 10.98 23.57
N PHE A 547 15.70 10.65 22.96
CA PHE A 547 14.37 11.05 23.42
C PHE A 547 14.10 10.64 24.86
N LYS A 548 13.57 11.58 25.65
CA LYS A 548 13.01 11.31 26.98
C LYS A 548 11.55 11.72 26.97
N LYS A 549 10.66 10.78 27.30
CA LYS A 549 9.23 11.05 27.45
C LYS A 549 9.04 12.12 28.54
N ALA A 550 8.36 13.21 28.20
CA ALA A 550 8.03 14.26 29.14
C ALA A 550 7.21 13.69 30.31
N LYS A 551 7.52 14.12 31.53
CA LYS A 551 6.77 13.78 32.75
C LYS A 551 5.71 14.84 33.01
N SER A 552 4.59 14.45 33.60
CA SER A 552 3.50 15.37 33.99
C SER A 552 3.95 16.48 34.94
N THR A 553 5.07 16.31 35.64
CA THR A 553 5.67 17.30 36.54
C THR A 553 6.54 18.34 35.83
N GLN A 554 6.89 18.13 34.56
CA GLN A 554 7.71 19.05 33.77
C GLN A 554 6.83 20.13 33.13
N LYS A 555 7.41 21.31 32.89
CA LYS A 555 6.74 22.36 32.13
C LYS A 555 6.64 21.92 30.68
N THR A 556 5.42 21.69 30.19
CA THR A 556 5.18 21.26 28.80
C THR A 556 4.47 22.33 27.98
N ILE A 557 4.72 22.34 26.68
CA ILE A 557 4.03 23.16 25.69
C ILE A 557 3.16 22.24 24.85
N LYS A 558 1.85 22.54 24.78
CA LYS A 558 0.93 21.81 23.91
C LYS A 558 1.12 22.22 22.44
N ARG A 559 1.07 21.23 21.57
CA ARG A 559 1.20 21.37 20.12
C ARG A 559 0.19 20.47 19.43
N GLU A 560 -0.38 21.00 18.37
CA GLU A 560 -1.27 20.27 17.47
C GLU A 560 -0.46 19.71 16.28
N PHE A 561 -0.97 18.62 15.72
CA PHE A 561 -0.49 18.00 14.49
C PHE A 561 -1.64 17.27 13.79
N ALA A 562 -1.49 17.00 12.49
CA ALA A 562 -2.52 16.34 11.69
C ALA A 562 -1.90 15.42 10.64
N GLU A 563 -2.71 14.55 10.01
CA GLU A 563 -2.33 13.79 8.80
C GLU A 563 -0.99 13.06 8.91
N VAL A 564 -0.81 12.28 9.98
CA VAL A 564 0.40 11.47 10.21
C VAL A 564 0.06 10.00 10.05
N SER A 565 0.86 9.25 9.30
CA SER A 565 0.72 7.80 9.19
C SER A 565 2.01 7.13 9.62
N ILE A 566 1.96 6.31 10.67
CA ILE A 566 3.14 5.60 11.17
C ILE A 566 3.01 4.11 10.87
N ALA A 567 4.00 3.57 10.17
CA ALA A 567 4.06 2.17 9.79
C ALA A 567 4.90 1.34 10.77
N PHE A 568 4.37 0.19 11.18
CA PHE A 568 5.07 -0.79 12.03
C PHE A 568 5.10 -2.17 11.39
N GLU A 569 6.26 -2.81 11.40
CA GLU A 569 6.41 -4.21 11.06
C GLU A 569 6.21 -5.08 12.31
N VAL A 570 5.19 -5.93 12.30
CA VAL A 570 4.77 -6.78 13.41
C VAL A 570 4.85 -8.25 13.00
N GLY A 571 5.18 -9.13 13.95
CA GLY A 571 5.14 -10.58 13.70
C GLY A 571 3.71 -11.12 13.78
N LEU A 572 3.40 -12.16 13.00
CA LEU A 572 2.24 -13.01 13.25
C LEU A 572 2.66 -14.13 14.20
N LYS A 573 1.83 -14.45 15.20
CA LYS A 573 2.10 -15.54 16.16
C LYS A 573 0.81 -16.23 16.57
N VAL A 574 0.88 -17.54 16.80
CA VAL A 574 -0.18 -18.28 17.49
C VAL A 574 0.24 -18.45 18.95
N VAL A 575 -0.61 -18.00 19.86
CA VAL A 575 -0.38 -18.04 21.31
C VAL A 575 -1.50 -18.78 22.00
N GLU A 576 -1.20 -19.47 23.11
CA GLU A 576 -2.25 -20.06 23.94
C GLU A 576 -2.94 -18.97 24.77
N HIS A 577 -4.24 -19.14 25.07
CA HIS A 577 -5.01 -18.16 25.81
C HIS A 577 -4.41 -17.76 27.16
N LYS A 578 -3.77 -18.70 27.84
CA LYS A 578 -3.08 -18.47 29.12
C LYS A 578 -1.81 -17.61 29.01
N GLU A 579 -1.27 -17.47 27.80
CA GLU A 579 -0.06 -16.71 27.49
C GLU A 579 -0.39 -15.28 27.04
N LEU A 580 -1.68 -14.96 26.84
CA LEU A 580 -2.12 -13.62 26.49
C LEU A 580 -1.84 -12.64 27.63
N SER A 581 -1.13 -11.56 27.31
CA SER A 581 -0.87 -10.45 28.24
C SER A 581 -2.03 -9.43 28.24
N THR A 582 -3.26 -9.91 28.41
CA THR A 582 -4.48 -9.09 28.41
C THR A 582 -4.90 -8.65 29.81
N GLY A 583 -5.57 -7.50 29.92
CA GLY A 583 -6.13 -7.02 31.17
C GLY A 583 -7.24 -7.91 31.73
N THR A 584 -7.40 -7.91 33.06
CA THR A 584 -8.47 -8.66 33.74
C THR A 584 -9.87 -8.20 33.34
N SER A 585 -10.02 -6.90 33.06
CA SER A 585 -11.25 -6.30 32.55
C SER A 585 -11.64 -6.89 31.20
N TRP A 586 -10.69 -7.07 30.28
CA TRP A 586 -10.94 -7.69 28.97
C TRP A 586 -11.40 -9.15 29.13
N GLN A 587 -10.72 -9.91 29.99
CA GLN A 587 -11.07 -11.31 30.24
C GLN A 587 -12.54 -11.45 30.67
N GLN A 588 -12.97 -10.64 31.64
CA GLN A 588 -14.31 -10.71 32.23
C GLN A 588 -15.40 -10.08 31.34
N SER A 589 -15.11 -8.95 30.70
CA SER A 589 -16.14 -8.18 29.99
C SER A 589 -16.25 -8.54 28.49
N VAL A 590 -15.15 -8.99 27.88
CA VAL A 590 -15.10 -9.23 26.43
C VAL A 590 -15.03 -10.72 26.14
N PHE A 591 -14.01 -11.41 26.69
CA PHE A 591 -13.83 -12.82 26.39
C PHE A 591 -14.96 -13.66 26.96
N GLU A 592 -15.31 -13.50 28.25
CA GLU A 592 -16.40 -14.28 28.87
C GLU A 592 -17.78 -14.03 28.22
N ASN A 593 -17.98 -12.86 27.62
CA ASN A 593 -19.20 -12.52 26.88
C ASN A 593 -19.13 -12.85 25.38
N SER A 594 -18.01 -13.37 24.88
CA SER A 594 -17.82 -13.71 23.47
C SER A 594 -18.64 -14.95 23.06
N TYR A 595 -18.91 -15.08 21.76
CA TYR A 595 -19.53 -16.29 21.21
C TYR A 595 -18.67 -17.54 21.48
N LEU A 596 -17.36 -17.43 21.24
CA LEU A 596 -16.37 -18.48 21.51
C LEU A 596 -16.48 -19.01 22.94
N HIS A 597 -16.63 -18.10 23.91
CA HIS A 597 -16.74 -18.50 25.30
C HIS A 597 -18.09 -19.15 25.61
N ARG A 598 -19.20 -18.52 25.23
CA ARG A 598 -20.55 -19.02 25.51
C ARG A 598 -20.81 -20.40 24.91
N CYS A 599 -20.36 -20.65 23.68
CA CYS A 599 -20.55 -21.94 23.01
C CYS A 599 -19.75 -23.08 23.66
N HIS A 600 -18.72 -22.78 24.46
CA HIS A 600 -17.76 -23.78 24.93
C HIS A 600 -17.49 -23.77 26.44
N HIS A 601 -18.12 -22.86 27.19
CA HIS A 601 -17.90 -22.67 28.63
C HIS A 601 -18.09 -23.95 29.46
N SER A 602 -19.13 -24.73 29.15
CA SER A 602 -19.47 -25.96 29.87
C SER A 602 -18.45 -27.10 29.70
N ALA A 603 -17.53 -26.99 28.73
CA ALA A 603 -16.54 -28.02 28.38
C ALA A 603 -15.08 -27.60 28.67
N ARG A 604 -14.86 -26.61 29.55
CA ARG A 604 -13.53 -26.03 29.88
C ARG A 604 -12.45 -27.06 30.26
N ALA A 605 -12.82 -28.21 30.84
CA ALA A 605 -11.85 -29.24 31.22
C ALA A 605 -11.21 -29.98 30.02
N THR A 606 -11.78 -29.87 28.82
CA THR A 606 -11.36 -30.65 27.64
C THR A 606 -10.96 -29.78 26.44
N ARG A 607 -10.74 -28.47 26.63
CA ARG A 607 -10.46 -27.53 25.53
C ARG A 607 -9.46 -26.45 25.95
N ALA A 608 -8.48 -26.20 25.09
CA ALA A 608 -7.60 -25.04 25.12
C ALA A 608 -7.99 -24.07 24.01
N TYR A 609 -7.71 -22.77 24.17
CA TYR A 609 -7.92 -21.79 23.09
C TYR A 609 -6.57 -21.32 22.57
N ARG A 610 -6.45 -21.24 21.24
CA ARG A 610 -5.29 -20.67 20.55
C ARG A 610 -5.71 -19.46 19.74
N HIS A 611 -4.91 -18.41 19.81
CA HIS A 611 -5.19 -17.12 19.21
C HIS A 611 -4.08 -16.77 18.22
N LEU A 612 -4.45 -16.45 16.99
CA LEU A 612 -3.57 -15.81 16.03
C LEU A 612 -3.58 -14.31 16.30
N ILE A 613 -2.41 -13.75 16.59
CA ILE A 613 -2.24 -12.34 16.99
C ILE A 613 -1.28 -11.61 16.07
N LEU A 614 -1.48 -10.29 15.99
CA LEU A 614 -0.45 -9.35 15.58
C LEU A 614 0.41 -9.00 16.82
N ASP A 615 1.72 -9.24 16.73
CA ASP A 615 2.66 -9.02 17.83
C ASP A 615 3.04 -7.53 17.95
N PHE A 616 2.09 -6.75 18.43
CA PHE A 616 2.25 -5.32 18.69
C PHE A 616 3.29 -5.00 19.77
N GLN A 617 3.57 -5.93 20.69
CA GLN A 617 4.61 -5.74 21.72
C GLN A 617 6.01 -5.65 21.11
N ASN A 618 6.25 -6.33 19.99
CA ASN A 618 7.52 -6.32 19.26
C ASN A 618 7.45 -5.50 17.96
N ALA A 619 6.53 -4.53 17.89
CA ALA A 619 6.33 -3.68 16.72
C ALA A 619 7.58 -2.84 16.40
N LYS A 620 8.14 -3.02 15.19
CA LYS A 620 9.31 -2.27 14.71
C LYS A 620 8.86 -1.15 13.77
N HIS A 621 9.15 0.10 14.10
CA HIS A 621 8.85 1.24 13.23
C HIS A 621 9.60 1.12 11.89
N ILE A 622 8.91 1.40 10.78
CA ILE A 622 9.46 1.39 9.42
C ILE A 622 9.40 2.81 8.83
N PRO A 623 10.47 3.62 8.97
CA PRO A 623 10.51 5.00 8.49
C PRO A 623 10.14 5.15 7.01
N ALA A 624 10.60 4.24 6.15
CA ALA A 624 10.36 4.29 4.71
C ALA A 624 8.87 4.14 4.31
N LEU A 625 8.05 3.59 5.20
CA LEU A 625 6.63 3.37 4.97
C LEU A 625 5.72 4.38 5.70
N SER A 626 6.28 5.20 6.59
CA SER A 626 5.59 6.24 7.35
C SER A 626 5.49 7.56 6.56
N SER A 627 4.48 8.36 6.86
CA SER A 627 4.30 9.73 6.39
C SER A 627 4.22 10.68 7.58
N THR A 628 5.09 11.69 7.59
CA THR A 628 5.25 12.65 8.70
C THR A 628 4.97 14.10 8.28
N ALA A 629 4.33 14.29 7.12
CA ALA A 629 4.14 15.60 6.53
C ALA A 629 3.39 16.59 7.45
N GLY A 630 2.39 16.13 8.21
CA GLY A 630 1.67 17.03 9.12
C GLY A 630 2.30 17.22 10.50
N LEU A 631 3.57 16.80 10.68
CA LEU A 631 4.41 17.21 11.82
C LEU A 631 5.19 18.50 11.55
N HIS A 632 5.13 19.03 10.33
CA HIS A 632 5.84 20.24 9.94
C HIS A 632 5.40 21.44 10.81
N GLY A 633 6.35 22.28 11.19
CA GLY A 633 6.11 23.47 12.03
C GLY A 633 7.11 24.58 11.71
N THR A 634 7.07 25.66 12.50
CA THR A 634 7.97 26.82 12.32
C THR A 634 9.45 26.53 12.63
N GLY A 635 9.77 25.36 13.19
CA GLY A 635 11.13 24.97 13.52
C GLY A 635 11.39 23.48 13.34
N ASP A 636 12.49 23.18 12.66
CA ASP A 636 13.02 21.84 12.36
C ASP A 636 13.09 20.95 13.61
N ARG A 637 13.63 21.46 14.73
CA ARG A 637 13.77 20.67 15.96
C ARG A 637 12.46 20.40 16.70
N GLU A 638 11.47 21.28 16.55
CA GLU A 638 10.14 21.02 17.09
C GLU A 638 9.53 19.79 16.39
N ALA A 639 9.72 19.66 15.08
CA ALA A 639 9.23 18.52 14.31
C ALA A 639 9.89 17.20 14.74
N VAL A 640 11.19 17.20 15.03
CA VAL A 640 11.90 16.01 15.56
C VAL A 640 11.28 15.55 16.89
N LEU A 641 11.11 16.48 17.84
CA LEU A 641 10.52 16.17 19.14
C LEU A 641 9.07 15.70 19.01
N LYS A 642 8.29 16.30 18.11
CA LYS A 642 6.93 15.83 17.79
C LYS A 642 6.96 14.40 17.27
N LEU A 643 7.83 14.09 16.31
CA LEU A 643 7.93 12.75 15.71
C LEU A 643 8.32 11.70 16.75
N GLU A 644 9.38 11.95 17.53
CA GLU A 644 9.80 11.02 18.59
C GLU A 644 8.67 10.79 19.61
N THR A 645 7.96 11.86 19.97
CA THR A 645 6.80 11.79 20.87
C THR A 645 5.69 10.94 20.27
N VAL A 646 5.29 11.20 19.02
CA VAL A 646 4.27 10.42 18.30
C VAL A 646 4.69 8.96 18.21
N LEU A 647 5.93 8.65 17.81
CA LEU A 647 6.43 7.28 17.71
C LEU A 647 6.33 6.52 19.04
N GLN A 648 6.71 7.18 20.15
CA GLN A 648 6.63 6.55 21.47
C GLN A 648 5.17 6.32 21.89
N TYR A 649 4.30 7.33 21.76
CA TYR A 649 2.90 7.19 22.14
C TYR A 649 2.12 6.23 21.22
N THR A 650 2.47 6.13 19.94
CA THR A 650 1.88 5.13 19.05
C THR A 650 2.31 3.70 19.44
N ARG A 651 3.54 3.50 19.93
CA ARG A 651 3.93 2.20 20.52
C ARG A 651 3.11 1.88 21.77
N ASP A 652 2.98 2.85 22.67
CA ASP A 652 2.15 2.70 23.88
C ASP A 652 0.68 2.40 23.51
N TYR A 653 0.17 3.00 22.42
CA TYR A 653 -1.16 2.72 21.88
C TYR A 653 -1.27 1.28 21.34
N LEU A 654 -0.30 0.79 20.57
CA LEU A 654 -0.29 -0.60 20.09
C LEU A 654 -0.21 -1.61 21.25
N GLU A 655 0.56 -1.30 22.30
CA GLU A 655 0.57 -2.07 23.54
C GLU A 655 -0.80 -2.03 24.23
N HIS A 656 -1.43 -0.85 24.31
CA HIS A 656 -2.77 -0.67 24.85
C HIS A 656 -3.82 -1.50 24.09
N LEU A 657 -3.76 -1.55 22.75
CA LEU A 657 -4.61 -2.41 21.94
C LEU A 657 -4.41 -3.90 22.29
N SER A 658 -3.16 -4.32 22.48
CA SER A 658 -2.85 -5.70 22.89
C SER A 658 -3.41 -6.04 24.26
N HIS A 659 -3.30 -5.10 25.22
CA HIS A 659 -3.83 -5.26 26.56
C HIS A 659 -5.35 -5.47 26.56
N HIS A 660 -6.05 -4.90 25.58
CA HIS A 660 -7.50 -5.06 25.37
C HIS A 660 -7.84 -6.16 24.34
N GLY A 661 -6.89 -7.04 24.01
CA GLY A 661 -7.10 -8.18 23.11
C GLY A 661 -7.44 -7.81 21.66
N HIS A 662 -7.28 -6.55 21.28
CA HIS A 662 -7.59 -6.02 19.93
C HIS A 662 -6.54 -6.43 18.89
N ASN A 663 -5.43 -7.00 19.32
CA ASN A 663 -4.42 -7.61 18.46
C ASN A 663 -4.76 -9.06 18.03
N ILE A 664 -5.81 -9.66 18.60
CA ILE A 664 -6.28 -11.00 18.25
C ILE A 664 -7.12 -10.93 16.96
N ILE A 665 -6.54 -11.41 15.86
CA ILE A 665 -7.20 -11.42 14.55
C ILE A 665 -8.03 -12.69 14.33
N HIS A 666 -7.70 -13.79 15.02
CA HIS A 666 -8.45 -15.04 14.91
C HIS A 666 -8.29 -15.95 16.13
N SER A 667 -9.32 -16.73 16.46
CA SER A 667 -9.31 -17.66 17.59
C SER A 667 -9.82 -19.05 17.20
N VAL A 668 -9.16 -20.10 17.70
CA VAL A 668 -9.50 -21.51 17.45
C VAL A 668 -9.60 -22.29 18.77
N PRO A 669 -10.73 -22.96 19.05
CA PRO A 669 -10.82 -23.93 20.14
C PRO A 669 -10.09 -25.24 19.76
N VAL A 670 -9.13 -25.65 20.59
CA VAL A 670 -8.33 -26.86 20.44
C VAL A 670 -8.76 -27.90 21.48
N PHE A 671 -9.26 -29.03 21.01
CA PHE A 671 -9.81 -30.10 21.84
C PHE A 671 -8.70 -31.00 22.38
N THR A 672 -8.68 -31.22 23.69
CA THR A 672 -7.68 -32.05 24.39
C THR A 672 -8.21 -33.44 24.74
N ALA A 673 -9.54 -33.63 24.77
CA ALA A 673 -10.19 -34.92 24.96
C ALA A 673 -11.59 -34.92 24.33
N ASN A 674 -12.10 -36.10 23.94
CA ASN A 674 -13.49 -36.31 23.46
C ASN A 674 -13.96 -35.29 22.42
N ALA A 675 -13.13 -35.02 21.40
CA ALA A 675 -13.49 -34.12 20.32
C ALA A 675 -14.67 -34.68 19.52
N ASN A 676 -15.63 -33.82 19.20
CA ASN A 676 -16.57 -34.11 18.11
C ASN A 676 -15.79 -34.19 16.78
N SER A 677 -16.40 -34.69 15.72
CA SER A 677 -15.66 -35.05 14.50
C SER A 677 -15.03 -33.90 13.72
N PHE A 678 -15.41 -32.66 14.04
CA PHE A 678 -14.86 -31.44 13.46
C PHE A 678 -14.05 -30.63 14.49
N GLY A 679 -13.92 -31.13 15.71
CA GLY A 679 -13.13 -30.50 16.75
C GLY A 679 -11.65 -30.55 16.39
N ILE A 680 -11.05 -29.36 16.23
CA ILE A 680 -9.62 -29.24 15.93
C ILE A 680 -8.83 -29.68 17.17
N THR A 681 -7.96 -30.65 17.01
CA THR A 681 -7.09 -31.21 18.06
C THR A 681 -5.66 -30.69 17.99
N SER A 682 -5.25 -30.17 16.82
CA SER A 682 -3.97 -29.49 16.62
C SER A 682 -4.12 -28.43 15.53
N VAL A 683 -3.48 -27.27 15.71
CA VAL A 683 -3.60 -26.13 14.81
C VAL A 683 -2.24 -25.44 14.61
N THR A 684 -1.99 -25.01 13.38
CA THR A 684 -0.87 -24.15 12.98
C THR A 684 -1.33 -23.12 11.94
N TYR A 685 -0.44 -22.23 11.51
CA TYR A 685 -0.72 -21.26 10.44
C TYR A 685 0.45 -21.14 9.46
N GLN A 686 0.17 -20.56 8.31
CA GLN A 686 1.18 -20.15 7.32
C GLN A 686 0.66 -18.95 6.52
N VAL A 687 1.54 -18.02 6.16
CA VAL A 687 1.23 -16.99 5.16
C VAL A 687 1.65 -17.49 3.78
N VAL A 688 0.74 -17.46 2.81
CA VAL A 688 1.01 -17.83 1.41
C VAL A 688 0.80 -16.62 0.50
N THR A 689 1.70 -16.46 -0.46
CA THR A 689 1.70 -15.32 -1.40
C THR A 689 1.98 -15.79 -2.82
N LYS A 690 1.31 -15.23 -3.82
CA LYS A 690 1.58 -15.52 -5.25
C LYS A 690 2.96 -15.03 -5.66
N THR A 691 3.26 -13.80 -5.30
CA THR A 691 4.55 -13.13 -5.50
C THR A 691 5.14 -12.76 -4.14
N LYS A 692 6.46 -12.72 -4.05
CA LYS A 692 7.14 -12.40 -2.79
C LYS A 692 6.88 -10.94 -2.41
N VAL A 693 6.17 -10.72 -1.30
CA VAL A 693 5.90 -9.41 -0.73
C VAL A 693 6.94 -9.12 0.36
N THR A 694 7.69 -8.04 0.16
CA THR A 694 8.78 -7.57 1.04
C THR A 694 8.49 -6.13 1.50
N LEU A 695 9.33 -5.56 2.36
CA LEU A 695 9.20 -4.15 2.77
C LEU A 695 9.27 -3.17 1.60
N GLU A 696 10.04 -3.50 0.56
CA GLU A 696 10.20 -2.66 -0.64
C GLU A 696 8.98 -2.78 -1.55
N THR A 697 8.45 -4.00 -1.71
CA THR A 697 7.34 -4.28 -2.65
C THR A 697 5.95 -4.18 -2.02
N CYS A 698 5.82 -3.96 -0.71
CA CYS A 698 4.52 -3.99 -0.03
C CYS A 698 3.58 -2.85 -0.44
N ARG A 699 4.15 -1.73 -0.92
CA ARG A 699 3.41 -0.56 -1.43
C ARG A 699 2.90 -0.75 -2.86
N HIS A 700 3.37 -1.75 -3.59
CA HIS A 700 2.90 -2.00 -4.96
C HIS A 700 1.44 -2.44 -4.92
N THR A 701 0.65 -1.93 -5.87
CA THR A 701 -0.74 -2.34 -6.05
C THR A 701 -0.77 -3.82 -6.45
N ILE A 702 -1.20 -4.67 -5.52
CA ILE A 702 -1.47 -6.08 -5.79
C ILE A 702 -2.95 -6.18 -6.11
N LYS A 703 -3.31 -6.80 -7.23
CA LYS A 703 -4.70 -7.11 -7.54
C LYS A 703 -5.30 -7.88 -6.36
N ASP A 704 -6.50 -7.51 -5.92
CA ASP A 704 -7.17 -8.18 -4.79
C ASP A 704 -7.14 -9.71 -4.90
N SER A 705 -7.28 -10.25 -6.12
CA SER A 705 -7.24 -11.70 -6.41
C SER A 705 -5.89 -12.39 -6.18
N ASP A 706 -4.81 -11.62 -6.16
CA ASP A 706 -3.42 -12.10 -6.01
C ASP A 706 -2.85 -11.79 -4.62
N GLY A 707 -3.68 -11.25 -3.73
CA GLY A 707 -3.29 -10.83 -2.39
C GLY A 707 -2.73 -11.99 -1.53
N PRO A 708 -1.85 -11.67 -0.57
CA PRO A 708 -1.46 -12.60 0.48
C PRO A 708 -2.65 -13.16 1.27
N VAL A 709 -2.53 -14.40 1.74
CA VAL A 709 -3.55 -15.08 2.55
C VAL A 709 -2.90 -15.77 3.74
N ILE A 710 -3.55 -15.68 4.90
CA ILE A 710 -3.22 -16.50 6.06
C ILE A 710 -4.02 -17.79 5.99
N LEU A 711 -3.34 -18.93 5.95
CA LEU A 711 -3.97 -20.25 6.06
C LEU A 711 -3.85 -20.75 7.49
N ILE A 712 -4.98 -21.02 8.13
CA ILE A 712 -5.08 -21.71 9.41
C ILE A 712 -5.34 -23.18 9.14
N LEU A 713 -4.44 -24.03 9.63
CA LEU A 713 -4.36 -25.45 9.30
C LEU A 713 -4.69 -26.28 10.53
N GLY A 714 -5.73 -27.10 10.45
CA GLY A 714 -6.26 -27.88 11.57
C GLY A 714 -6.31 -29.38 11.32
N MET A 715 -6.03 -30.17 12.36
CA MET A 715 -6.20 -31.63 12.39
C MET A 715 -7.28 -32.04 13.38
N CYS A 716 -8.10 -33.02 13.01
CA CYS A 716 -9.17 -33.59 13.85
C CYS A 716 -8.79 -34.98 14.35
N GLY A 717 -9.45 -35.44 15.42
CA GLY A 717 -9.31 -36.81 15.91
C GLY A 717 -7.91 -37.18 16.38
N PHE A 718 -7.13 -36.21 16.86
CA PHE A 718 -5.74 -36.39 17.34
C PHE A 718 -4.78 -36.93 16.29
N ARG A 719 -5.08 -36.70 15.00
CA ARG A 719 -4.16 -37.02 13.91
C ARG A 719 -2.91 -36.11 13.97
N PRO A 720 -1.73 -36.63 13.58
CA PRO A 720 -0.51 -35.84 13.56
C PRO A 720 -0.60 -34.71 12.52
N MET A 721 0.04 -33.58 12.82
CA MET A 721 0.14 -32.45 11.90
C MET A 721 1.01 -32.82 10.68
N PRO A 722 0.51 -32.67 9.44
CA PRO A 722 1.32 -32.82 8.25
C PRO A 722 2.51 -31.86 8.23
N THR A 723 3.59 -32.25 7.54
CA THR A 723 4.77 -31.41 7.32
C THR A 723 4.72 -30.63 6.01
N VAL A 724 3.72 -30.91 5.16
CA VAL A 724 3.56 -30.32 3.83
C VAL A 724 3.13 -28.86 3.96
N ARG A 725 3.91 -27.93 3.40
CA ARG A 725 3.49 -26.53 3.24
C ARG A 725 2.60 -26.38 2.01
N LEU A 726 1.46 -25.70 2.17
CA LEU A 726 0.59 -25.44 1.02
C LEU A 726 1.14 -24.26 0.23
N GLN A 727 1.01 -24.33 -1.08
CA GLN A 727 1.38 -23.24 -1.96
C GLN A 727 0.23 -22.24 -2.11
N TRP A 728 0.58 -21.02 -2.52
CA TRP A 728 -0.43 -20.04 -2.88
C TRP A 728 -1.24 -20.55 -4.07
N PHE A 729 -2.54 -20.25 -4.05
CA PHE A 729 -3.50 -20.64 -5.07
C PHE A 729 -4.60 -19.57 -5.11
N SER A 730 -5.03 -19.21 -6.32
CA SER A 730 -6.11 -18.24 -6.57
C SER A 730 -7.39 -18.59 -5.80
N GLY A 731 -7.59 -19.88 -5.55
CA GLY A 731 -8.73 -20.39 -4.81
C GLY A 731 -8.80 -20.03 -3.34
N TRP A 732 -7.69 -19.62 -2.72
CA TRP A 732 -7.68 -19.17 -1.32
C TRP A 732 -8.24 -17.76 -1.16
N VAL A 733 -8.20 -16.95 -2.22
CA VAL A 733 -8.65 -15.56 -2.23
C VAL A 733 -10.08 -15.49 -2.74
N LEU A 734 -10.97 -14.81 -2.03
CA LEU A 734 -12.40 -14.77 -2.34
C LEU A 734 -12.79 -13.67 -3.32
N SER A 735 -13.74 -13.99 -4.20
CA SER A 735 -14.26 -13.08 -5.22
C SER A 735 -15.56 -12.36 -4.80
N GLY A 736 -16.20 -12.81 -3.71
CA GLY A 736 -17.46 -12.26 -3.22
C GLY A 736 -17.26 -11.01 -2.35
N GLN A 737 -18.03 -9.95 -2.60
CA GLN A 737 -17.92 -8.66 -1.88
C GLN A 737 -18.13 -8.75 -0.35
N LYS A 738 -18.81 -9.80 0.13
CA LYS A 738 -19.19 -9.97 1.55
C LYS A 738 -18.45 -11.09 2.28
N SER A 739 -17.56 -11.81 1.59
CA SER A 739 -16.91 -12.99 2.18
C SER A 739 -15.68 -12.59 3.01
N LEU A 740 -15.57 -13.16 4.20
CA LEU A 740 -14.47 -12.93 5.17
C LEU A 740 -13.40 -14.01 5.13
N GLY A 741 -13.58 -15.08 4.36
CA GLY A 741 -12.66 -16.20 4.31
C GLY A 741 -13.29 -17.43 3.67
N SER A 742 -12.50 -18.44 3.35
CA SER A 742 -13.03 -19.76 3.01
C SER A 742 -12.62 -20.77 4.06
N ILE A 743 -13.42 -21.81 4.24
CA ILE A 743 -13.06 -23.01 4.96
C ILE A 743 -13.18 -24.21 4.04
N CYS A 744 -12.19 -25.07 4.09
CA CYS A 744 -12.14 -26.31 3.33
C CYS A 744 -12.06 -27.49 4.31
N LEU A 745 -12.98 -28.44 4.16
CA LEU A 745 -13.06 -29.66 4.95
C LEU A 745 -12.65 -30.85 4.08
N SER A 746 -11.73 -31.67 4.57
CA SER A 746 -11.21 -32.79 3.78
C SER A 746 -12.27 -33.85 3.49
N ARG A 747 -12.14 -34.52 2.34
CA ARG A 747 -12.96 -35.67 1.95
C ARG A 747 -13.06 -36.71 3.05
N GLU A 748 -11.92 -37.09 3.63
CA GLU A 748 -11.85 -38.12 4.67
C GLU A 748 -12.68 -37.73 5.91
N MET A 749 -12.67 -36.45 6.25
CA MET A 749 -13.27 -35.94 7.47
C MET A 749 -14.77 -35.65 7.29
N PHE A 750 -15.16 -34.91 6.24
CA PHE A 750 -16.55 -34.54 6.01
C PHE A 750 -17.32 -35.58 5.17
N LEU A 751 -16.87 -35.83 3.94
CA LEU A 751 -17.59 -36.65 2.98
C LEU A 751 -17.67 -38.13 3.43
N GLU A 752 -16.52 -38.78 3.60
CA GLU A 752 -16.45 -40.18 4.01
C GLU A 752 -16.66 -40.35 5.51
N GLY A 753 -16.11 -39.42 6.29
CA GLY A 753 -16.15 -39.45 7.73
C GLY A 753 -17.55 -39.30 8.29
N ARG A 754 -18.41 -38.48 7.66
CA ARG A 754 -19.79 -38.16 8.09
C ARG A 754 -20.87 -38.34 7.03
N LEU A 755 -20.85 -37.58 5.93
CA LEU A 755 -21.99 -37.52 5.00
C LEU A 755 -22.38 -38.90 4.46
N LEU A 756 -21.41 -39.68 3.96
CA LEU A 756 -21.68 -41.04 3.46
C LEU A 756 -22.19 -41.98 4.56
N LYS A 757 -21.72 -41.83 5.81
CA LYS A 757 -22.19 -42.67 6.92
C LYS A 757 -23.63 -42.36 7.31
N LEU A 758 -24.00 -41.08 7.33
CA LEU A 758 -25.38 -40.66 7.58
C LEU A 758 -26.32 -41.18 6.49
N LEU A 759 -25.93 -41.01 5.22
CA LEU A 759 -26.73 -41.47 4.08
C LEU A 759 -26.77 -43.00 3.92
N ALA A 760 -25.81 -43.73 4.50
CA ALA A 760 -25.81 -45.20 4.48
C ALA A 760 -26.97 -45.81 5.29
N LEU A 761 -27.59 -45.06 6.22
CA LEU A 761 -28.79 -45.49 6.94
C LEU A 761 -29.97 -45.74 5.99
N VAL A 762 -30.07 -44.94 4.92
CA VAL A 762 -31.07 -45.10 3.87
C VAL A 762 -30.92 -46.44 3.16
N ASN A 763 -29.69 -46.89 2.93
CA ASN A 763 -29.43 -48.20 2.33
C ASN A 763 -29.99 -49.33 3.19
N LYS A 764 -29.87 -49.25 4.51
CA LYS A 764 -30.46 -50.26 5.41
C LYS A 764 -31.99 -50.24 5.39
N LYS A 765 -32.59 -49.05 5.39
CA LYS A 765 -34.06 -48.86 5.38
C LYS A 765 -34.71 -49.28 4.05
N THR A 766 -33.96 -49.25 2.94
CA THR A 766 -34.47 -49.55 1.59
C THR A 766 -34.02 -50.89 1.02
N THR A 767 -33.10 -51.60 1.67
CA THR A 767 -32.65 -52.92 1.21
C THR A 767 -33.59 -54.00 1.70
N ILE A 768 -34.30 -54.66 0.78
CA ILE A 768 -35.14 -55.81 1.09
C ILE A 768 -34.28 -57.07 1.07
N VAL A 769 -34.47 -57.93 2.05
CA VAL A 769 -33.78 -59.21 2.21
C VAL A 769 -34.78 -60.27 2.67
N PRO A 770 -34.61 -61.53 2.25
CA PRO A 770 -35.39 -62.63 2.80
C PRO A 770 -34.97 -62.88 4.27
N GLU A 771 -35.93 -62.87 5.18
CA GLU A 771 -35.72 -63.36 6.56
C GLU A 771 -35.74 -64.89 6.57
N TRP A 772 -36.65 -65.47 5.77
CA TRP A 772 -36.78 -66.91 5.58
C TRP A 772 -37.42 -67.23 4.22
N ALA A 773 -37.06 -68.36 3.63
CA ALA A 773 -37.76 -68.92 2.47
C ALA A 773 -37.66 -70.45 2.54
N GLY A 774 -38.73 -71.16 2.18
CA GLY A 774 -38.79 -72.62 2.29
C GLY A 774 -40.16 -73.21 1.95
N ILE A 775 -40.28 -74.53 2.06
CA ILE A 775 -41.56 -75.22 1.84
C ILE A 775 -42.20 -75.48 3.21
N VAL A 776 -43.40 -74.95 3.45
CA VAL A 776 -44.22 -75.22 4.65
C VAL A 776 -45.47 -75.96 4.22
N ASN A 777 -45.71 -77.14 4.78
CA ASN A 777 -46.90 -77.95 4.48
C ASN A 777 -47.11 -78.26 2.98
N GLY A 778 -46.03 -78.40 2.20
CA GLY A 778 -46.09 -78.68 0.76
C GLY A 778 -46.24 -77.44 -0.14
N ASP A 779 -46.45 -76.26 0.45
CA ASP A 779 -46.53 -74.98 -0.25
C ASP A 779 -45.25 -74.17 -0.04
N TRP A 780 -44.83 -73.46 -1.09
CA TRP A 780 -43.69 -72.54 -0.99
C TRP A 780 -44.12 -71.28 -0.25
N ASP A 781 -43.37 -70.91 0.78
CA ASP A 781 -43.60 -69.71 1.57
C ASP A 781 -42.29 -68.93 1.76
N TYR A 782 -42.40 -67.61 1.90
CA TYR A 782 -41.25 -66.72 2.07
C TYR A 782 -41.62 -65.51 2.92
N GLU A 783 -40.70 -65.13 3.80
CA GLU A 783 -40.81 -63.96 4.65
C GLU A 783 -39.73 -62.94 4.25
N LEU A 784 -40.17 -61.72 3.96
CA LEU A 784 -39.30 -60.60 3.61
C LEU A 784 -39.20 -59.63 4.79
N THR A 785 -38.02 -59.04 4.94
CA THR A 785 -37.78 -57.92 5.86
C THR A 785 -36.88 -56.88 5.18
N ILE A 786 -36.65 -55.77 5.86
CA ILE A 786 -35.60 -54.82 5.49
C ILE A 786 -34.31 -55.12 6.22
N LEU A 787 -33.16 -54.80 5.62
CA LEU A 787 -31.84 -55.09 6.17
C LEU A 787 -31.66 -54.50 7.57
N GLU A 788 -32.24 -53.34 7.87
CA GLU A 788 -32.23 -52.72 9.20
C GLU A 788 -32.85 -53.61 10.29
N LYS A 789 -33.90 -54.37 9.96
CA LYS A 789 -34.66 -55.21 10.89
C LYS A 789 -34.27 -56.69 10.86
N HIS A 790 -33.34 -57.07 9.99
CA HIS A 790 -32.97 -58.47 9.82
C HIS A 790 -32.26 -59.00 11.07
N SER A 791 -32.76 -60.10 11.63
CA SER A 791 -32.32 -60.68 12.92
C SER A 791 -30.81 -60.91 13.05
N ARG A 792 -30.16 -61.41 11.99
CA ARG A 792 -28.72 -61.72 11.95
C ARG A 792 -27.87 -60.66 11.23
N ARG A 793 -28.46 -59.92 10.29
CA ARG A 793 -27.74 -59.06 9.33
C ARG A 793 -27.95 -57.56 9.55
N GLN A 794 -28.71 -57.15 10.56
CA GLN A 794 -28.89 -55.74 10.95
C GLN A 794 -27.57 -54.96 11.14
N ASN A 795 -26.49 -55.67 11.54
CA ASN A 795 -25.16 -55.10 11.75
C ASN A 795 -24.33 -54.97 10.46
N GLU A 796 -24.79 -55.48 9.32
CA GLU A 796 -24.08 -55.30 8.05
C GLU A 796 -23.93 -53.82 7.71
N ARG A 797 -22.78 -53.47 7.14
CA ARG A 797 -22.48 -52.08 6.79
C ARG A 797 -23.15 -51.76 5.45
N GLY A 798 -24.15 -50.88 5.47
CA GLY A 798 -24.79 -50.30 4.28
C GLY A 798 -23.90 -49.27 3.55
N SER A 799 -22.58 -49.45 3.58
CA SER A 799 -21.61 -48.43 3.16
C SER A 799 -21.61 -48.23 1.65
N TRP A 800 -21.70 -46.97 1.24
CA TRP A 800 -21.55 -46.53 -0.15
C TRP A 800 -20.19 -46.93 -0.73
N LYS A 801 -20.18 -47.44 -1.96
CA LYS A 801 -18.96 -47.68 -2.74
C LYS A 801 -18.81 -46.59 -3.79
N PHE A 802 -17.61 -46.02 -3.90
CA PHE A 802 -17.32 -45.05 -4.95
C PHE A 802 -17.44 -45.75 -6.32
N PHE A 803 -18.33 -45.23 -7.16
CA PHE A 803 -18.61 -45.80 -8.47
C PHE A 803 -17.78 -45.12 -9.57
N GLY A 804 -17.64 -43.80 -9.49
CA GLY A 804 -16.86 -43.04 -10.44
C GLY A 804 -17.04 -41.54 -10.31
N ARG A 805 -16.25 -40.81 -11.09
CA ARG A 805 -16.34 -39.36 -11.24
C ARG A 805 -16.91 -39.05 -12.61
N THR A 806 -17.93 -38.20 -12.66
CA THR A 806 -18.38 -37.55 -13.90
C THR A 806 -17.83 -36.13 -13.96
N ASP A 807 -17.98 -35.43 -15.08
CA ASP A 807 -17.57 -34.02 -15.18
C ASP A 807 -18.29 -33.10 -14.18
N LYS A 808 -19.44 -33.53 -13.66
CA LYS A 808 -20.32 -32.73 -12.80
C LYS A 808 -20.58 -33.33 -11.43
N SER A 809 -20.17 -34.57 -11.15
CA SER A 809 -20.51 -35.25 -9.89
C SER A 809 -19.52 -36.33 -9.45
N LEU A 810 -19.54 -36.62 -8.15
CA LEU A 810 -19.02 -37.85 -7.55
C LEU A 810 -20.18 -38.81 -7.32
N ASP A 811 -20.10 -39.97 -7.98
CA ASP A 811 -21.14 -40.98 -7.93
C ASP A 811 -20.74 -42.13 -7.00
N TYR A 812 -21.66 -42.49 -6.12
CA TYR A 812 -21.54 -43.62 -5.21
C TYR A 812 -22.71 -44.57 -5.40
N ILE A 813 -22.46 -45.87 -5.27
CA ILE A 813 -23.47 -46.90 -5.44
C ILE A 813 -23.48 -47.84 -4.24
N TRP A 814 -24.69 -48.21 -3.82
CA TRP A 814 -24.98 -49.37 -3.02
C TRP A 814 -25.71 -50.37 -3.91
N ASP A 815 -25.12 -51.53 -4.20
CA ASP A 815 -25.74 -52.61 -4.97
C ASP A 815 -25.70 -53.86 -4.10
N HIS A 816 -26.85 -54.15 -3.50
CA HIS A 816 -27.06 -55.32 -2.67
C HIS A 816 -27.86 -56.34 -3.45
N HIS A 817 -27.35 -57.56 -3.54
CA HIS A 817 -28.04 -58.67 -4.18
C HIS A 817 -28.04 -59.85 -3.22
N ASP A 818 -29.25 -60.31 -2.92
CA ASP A 818 -29.52 -61.49 -2.13
C ASP A 818 -30.34 -62.45 -2.99
N GLU A 819 -29.88 -63.68 -3.09
CA GLU A 819 -30.53 -64.71 -3.89
C GLU A 819 -30.56 -66.00 -3.09
N TRP A 820 -31.77 -66.42 -2.75
CA TRP A 820 -32.04 -67.68 -2.11
C TRP A 820 -32.59 -68.65 -3.15
N LYS A 821 -31.92 -69.80 -3.30
CA LYS A 821 -32.35 -70.89 -4.16
C LYS A 821 -32.51 -72.15 -3.32
N HIS A 822 -33.61 -72.85 -3.54
CA HIS A 822 -33.84 -74.15 -2.96
C HIS A 822 -34.09 -75.16 -4.06
N ASP A 823 -33.10 -76.02 -4.22
CA ASP A 823 -33.14 -77.18 -5.07
C ASP A 823 -33.56 -78.39 -4.24
N SER A 824 -34.77 -78.89 -4.47
CA SER A 824 -35.28 -80.12 -3.86
C SER A 824 -34.65 -81.41 -4.44
N LYS A 825 -33.38 -81.36 -4.86
CA LYS A 825 -32.69 -82.43 -5.62
C LYS A 825 -31.79 -83.37 -4.82
N HIS A 826 -31.76 -83.36 -3.48
CA HIS A 826 -30.97 -84.33 -2.72
C HIS A 826 -31.75 -85.26 -1.78
N ASP A 827 -31.85 -86.49 -2.26
CA ASP A 827 -31.77 -87.82 -1.64
C ASP A 827 -32.41 -88.13 -0.29
N GLY A 828 -33.50 -88.91 -0.42
CA GLY A 828 -33.64 -90.13 0.34
C GLY A 828 -34.77 -90.10 1.35
N PHE A 829 -36.02 -90.19 0.90
CA PHE A 829 -36.95 -91.23 1.35
C PHE A 829 -38.21 -91.21 0.47
N SER A 830 -38.51 -92.39 -0.08
CA SER A 830 -39.74 -92.85 -0.76
C SER A 830 -40.92 -91.88 -0.99
N GLY A 831 -41.24 -91.68 -2.27
CA GLY A 831 -42.61 -91.66 -2.80
C GLY A 831 -43.38 -90.35 -2.69
N GLU A 832 -43.58 -89.69 -3.85
CA GLU A 832 -44.52 -88.57 -4.10
C GLU A 832 -44.13 -87.14 -3.69
N GLU A 833 -42.83 -86.81 -3.56
CA GLU A 833 -42.40 -85.41 -3.44
C GLU A 833 -41.96 -84.81 -4.78
N LYS A 834 -42.64 -83.73 -5.14
CA LYS A 834 -42.55 -82.97 -6.40
C LYS A 834 -41.20 -82.22 -6.51
N HIS A 835 -40.33 -82.63 -7.44
CA HIS A 835 -39.07 -81.94 -7.74
C HIS A 835 -39.29 -80.54 -8.34
N GLY A 836 -38.89 -79.49 -7.61
CA GLY A 836 -38.91 -78.11 -8.07
C GLY A 836 -37.79 -77.25 -7.47
N GLU A 837 -37.27 -76.33 -8.28
CA GLU A 837 -36.37 -75.23 -7.91
C GLU A 837 -37.23 -74.00 -7.58
N TYR A 838 -37.05 -73.44 -6.38
CA TYR A 838 -37.69 -72.21 -5.94
C TYR A 838 -36.62 -71.15 -5.69
N SER A 839 -36.85 -69.93 -6.16
CA SER A 839 -35.89 -68.84 -5.97
C SER A 839 -36.57 -67.56 -5.49
N VAL A 840 -36.05 -66.96 -4.42
CA VAL A 840 -36.31 -65.54 -4.08
C VAL A 840 -35.03 -64.76 -4.38
N SER A 841 -35.13 -63.72 -5.20
CA SER A 841 -34.02 -62.79 -5.40
C SER A 841 -34.46 -61.37 -5.09
N CYS A 842 -33.81 -60.79 -4.09
CA CYS A 842 -33.95 -59.39 -3.72
C CYS A 842 -32.71 -58.64 -4.20
N ARG A 843 -32.90 -57.57 -4.95
CA ARG A 843 -31.81 -56.68 -5.35
C ARG A 843 -32.18 -55.25 -5.04
N THR A 844 -31.33 -54.55 -4.32
CA THR A 844 -31.48 -53.13 -4.05
C THR A 844 -30.28 -52.39 -4.60
N LYS A 845 -30.54 -51.42 -5.48
CA LYS A 845 -29.54 -50.56 -6.07
C LYS A 845 -29.87 -49.12 -5.77
N ASN A 846 -29.09 -48.51 -4.87
CA ASN A 846 -29.17 -47.08 -4.60
C ASN A 846 -27.96 -46.37 -5.20
N LYS A 847 -28.18 -45.17 -5.72
CA LYS A 847 -27.15 -44.29 -6.29
C LYS A 847 -27.23 -42.94 -5.60
N LEU A 848 -26.08 -42.47 -5.12
CA LEU A 848 -25.86 -41.14 -4.57
C LEU A 848 -24.99 -40.35 -5.55
N SER A 849 -25.42 -39.14 -5.88
CA SER A 849 -24.70 -38.21 -6.77
C SER A 849 -24.44 -36.91 -6.03
N ILE A 850 -23.16 -36.56 -5.86
CA ILE A 850 -22.73 -35.33 -5.19
C ILE A 850 -22.15 -34.38 -6.24
N PRO A 851 -22.72 -33.19 -6.44
CA PRO A 851 -22.28 -32.30 -7.51
C PRO A 851 -20.91 -31.69 -7.21
N THR A 852 -20.07 -31.60 -8.25
CA THR A 852 -18.75 -30.97 -8.24
C THR A 852 -18.71 -29.81 -9.22
N TYR A 853 -19.76 -28.99 -9.23
CA TYR A 853 -19.82 -27.75 -9.99
C TYR A 853 -20.43 -26.67 -9.09
N PHE A 854 -20.07 -25.41 -9.34
CA PHE A 854 -20.62 -24.29 -8.59
C PHE A 854 -21.97 -23.88 -9.18
N ARG A 855 -23.00 -23.89 -8.33
CA ARG A 855 -24.28 -23.23 -8.59
C ARG A 855 -24.47 -22.17 -7.51
N GLN A 856 -24.67 -20.92 -7.92
CA GLN A 856 -24.70 -19.80 -6.99
C GLN A 856 -25.80 -20.01 -5.93
N GLY A 857 -25.38 -20.07 -4.66
CA GLY A 857 -26.27 -20.12 -3.50
C GLY A 857 -27.01 -21.43 -3.28
N CYS A 858 -26.74 -22.51 -4.03
CA CYS A 858 -27.45 -23.78 -3.90
C CYS A 858 -26.56 -24.99 -4.23
N LEU A 859 -26.54 -25.98 -3.35
CA LEU A 859 -25.92 -27.30 -3.55
C LEU A 859 -27.00 -28.38 -3.46
N GLU A 860 -27.11 -29.22 -4.48
CA GLU A 860 -28.13 -30.28 -4.53
C GLU A 860 -27.47 -31.68 -4.56
N VAL A 861 -27.63 -32.45 -3.49
CA VAL A 861 -27.16 -33.84 -3.41
C VAL A 861 -28.31 -34.78 -3.70
N THR A 862 -28.26 -35.51 -4.80
CA THR A 862 -29.35 -36.39 -5.25
C THR A 862 -29.11 -37.84 -4.82
N ILE A 863 -30.15 -38.47 -4.28
CA ILE A 863 -30.17 -39.88 -3.89
C ILE A 863 -31.35 -40.55 -4.59
N GLN A 864 -31.09 -41.62 -5.31
CA GLN A 864 -32.13 -42.40 -5.98
C GLN A 864 -31.92 -43.88 -5.73
N GLY A 865 -33.00 -44.65 -5.74
CA GLY A 865 -32.92 -46.07 -5.50
C GLY A 865 -33.96 -46.89 -6.23
N GLU A 866 -33.60 -48.14 -6.48
CA GLU A 866 -34.46 -49.16 -7.04
C GLU A 866 -34.34 -50.42 -6.17
N SER A 867 -35.46 -50.88 -5.64
CA SER A 867 -35.55 -52.19 -4.98
C SER A 867 -36.34 -53.13 -5.87
N MET A 868 -35.83 -54.33 -6.11
CA MET A 868 -36.39 -55.30 -7.04
C MET A 868 -36.55 -56.64 -6.34
N LEU A 869 -37.76 -57.17 -6.37
CA LEU A 869 -38.08 -58.50 -5.87
C LEU A 869 -38.44 -59.39 -7.06
N LYS A 870 -37.74 -60.51 -7.19
CA LYS A 870 -38.01 -61.56 -8.17
C LYS A 870 -38.28 -62.85 -7.42
N ILE A 871 -39.39 -63.48 -7.73
CA ILE A 871 -39.67 -64.84 -7.28
C ILE A 871 -39.89 -65.74 -8.48
N SER A 872 -39.38 -66.97 -8.43
CA SER A 872 -39.59 -67.92 -9.51
C SER A 872 -39.70 -69.35 -8.99
N LYS A 873 -40.48 -70.15 -9.71
CA LYS A 873 -40.65 -71.58 -9.49
C LYS A 873 -40.43 -72.30 -10.81
N LYS A 874 -39.50 -73.25 -10.82
CA LYS A 874 -39.23 -74.13 -11.95
C LYS A 874 -39.41 -75.57 -11.49
N GLN A 875 -40.42 -76.25 -12.02
CA GLN A 875 -40.78 -77.60 -11.61
C GLN A 875 -40.83 -78.52 -12.83
N ASP A 876 -40.23 -79.70 -12.76
CA ASP A 876 -40.21 -80.63 -13.90
C ASP A 876 -41.64 -81.16 -14.16
N GLY A 877 -42.15 -80.94 -15.38
CA GLY A 877 -43.47 -81.40 -15.84
C GLY A 877 -44.67 -80.50 -15.46
N LEU A 878 -44.47 -79.38 -14.77
CA LEU A 878 -45.51 -78.38 -14.43
C LEU A 878 -45.16 -76.99 -14.99
N PRO A 879 -46.14 -76.07 -15.14
CA PRO A 879 -45.87 -74.72 -15.63
C PRO A 879 -44.89 -73.99 -14.71
N SER A 880 -43.70 -73.64 -15.22
CA SER A 880 -42.80 -72.73 -14.53
C SER A 880 -43.37 -71.33 -14.52
N TRP A 881 -43.17 -70.60 -13.43
CA TRP A 881 -43.60 -69.21 -13.34
C TRP A 881 -42.53 -68.33 -12.72
N ARG A 882 -42.61 -67.04 -13.04
CA ARG A 882 -41.73 -66.00 -12.54
C ARG A 882 -42.51 -64.71 -12.37
N LYS A 883 -42.41 -64.10 -11.20
CA LYS A 883 -42.96 -62.76 -10.94
C LYS A 883 -41.85 -61.81 -10.53
N LYS A 884 -41.91 -60.57 -11.02
CA LYS A 884 -40.98 -59.50 -10.69
C LYS A 884 -41.75 -58.22 -10.42
N THR A 885 -41.34 -57.52 -9.38
CA THR A 885 -41.80 -56.17 -9.05
C THR A 885 -40.59 -55.30 -8.73
N SER A 886 -40.71 -54.00 -8.96
CA SER A 886 -39.68 -53.02 -8.66
C SER A 886 -40.29 -51.78 -8.01
N ALA A 887 -39.59 -51.20 -7.05
CA ALA A 887 -39.95 -49.96 -6.37
C ALA A 887 -38.85 -48.94 -6.62
N LYS A 888 -39.20 -47.80 -7.23
CA LYS A 888 -38.27 -46.71 -7.55
C LYS A 888 -38.57 -45.48 -6.71
N TRP A 889 -37.53 -44.80 -6.26
CA TRP A 889 -37.64 -43.58 -5.47
C TRP A 889 -36.46 -42.63 -5.75
N SER A 890 -36.64 -41.34 -5.49
CA SER A 890 -35.61 -40.31 -5.62
C SER A 890 -35.87 -39.17 -4.64
N ALA A 891 -34.83 -38.67 -3.98
CA ALA A 891 -34.86 -37.54 -3.07
C ALA A 891 -33.60 -36.68 -3.26
N SER A 892 -33.70 -35.37 -3.04
CA SER A 892 -32.57 -34.44 -3.08
C SER A 892 -32.41 -33.72 -1.74
N ILE A 893 -31.18 -33.58 -1.27
CA ILE A 893 -30.81 -32.69 -0.16
C ILE A 893 -30.32 -31.39 -0.76
N GLU A 894 -31.07 -30.31 -0.55
CA GLU A 894 -30.71 -28.98 -1.04
C GLU A 894 -30.13 -28.14 0.10
N VAL A 895 -28.95 -27.56 -0.14
CA VAL A 895 -28.28 -26.64 0.78
C VAL A 895 -28.25 -25.25 0.15
N HIS A 896 -29.08 -24.35 0.68
CA HIS A 896 -29.27 -22.98 0.23
C HIS A 896 -28.43 -22.00 1.05
N SER A 897 -27.81 -21.03 0.41
CA SER A 897 -27.12 -19.92 1.09
C SER A 897 -28.06 -18.75 1.26
N ARG A 898 -28.34 -18.37 2.50
CA ARG A 898 -29.16 -17.20 2.88
C ARG A 898 -28.31 -16.17 3.63
N ALA A 899 -28.90 -15.04 3.99
CA ALA A 899 -28.20 -13.94 4.66
C ALA A 899 -27.68 -14.32 6.06
N ASP A 900 -28.32 -15.29 6.72
CA ASP A 900 -28.02 -15.80 8.05
C ASP A 900 -27.19 -17.10 8.04
N GLY A 901 -26.79 -17.60 6.86
CA GLY A 901 -25.94 -18.78 6.70
C GLY A 901 -26.54 -19.85 5.77
N LEU A 902 -26.11 -21.10 5.94
CA LEU A 902 -26.65 -22.24 5.20
C LEU A 902 -28.00 -22.69 5.75
N HIS A 903 -28.90 -23.06 4.85
CA HIS A 903 -30.18 -23.71 5.13
C HIS A 903 -30.26 -25.01 4.35
N ILE A 904 -30.74 -26.07 4.98
CA ILE A 904 -30.72 -27.45 4.47
C ILE A 904 -32.15 -27.92 4.47
N GLU A 905 -32.63 -28.32 3.30
CA GLU A 905 -34.00 -28.77 3.07
C GLU A 905 -33.97 -30.06 2.24
N VAL A 906 -35.03 -30.86 2.32
CA VAL A 906 -35.22 -32.02 1.44
C VAL A 906 -36.22 -31.64 0.39
N VAL A 907 -35.85 -31.85 -0.86
CA VAL A 907 -36.72 -31.61 -2.01
C VAL A 907 -36.88 -32.91 -2.77
N GLY A 908 -38.13 -33.29 -3.01
CA GLY A 908 -38.50 -34.52 -3.71
C GLY A 908 -38.52 -35.79 -2.83
N GLY A 909 -39.28 -36.79 -3.28
CA GLY A 909 -39.20 -38.16 -2.78
C GLY A 909 -40.20 -38.59 -1.71
N GLU A 910 -41.46 -38.18 -1.78
CA GLU A 910 -42.48 -38.77 -0.92
C GLU A 910 -43.36 -39.76 -1.71
N MET A 911 -43.28 -41.03 -1.27
CA MET A 911 -43.85 -42.26 -1.84
C MET A 911 -43.04 -42.93 -2.96
N PRO A 912 -42.50 -44.14 -2.72
CA PRO A 912 -41.94 -44.99 -3.76
C PRO A 912 -42.98 -45.35 -4.82
N VAL A 913 -42.56 -45.39 -6.08
CA VAL A 913 -43.40 -45.80 -7.22
C VAL A 913 -43.12 -47.26 -7.54
N PHE A 914 -44.14 -48.11 -7.41
CA PHE A 914 -44.05 -49.52 -7.76
C PHE A 914 -44.39 -49.73 -9.23
N SER A 915 -43.59 -50.55 -9.93
CA SER A 915 -43.89 -50.96 -11.28
C SER A 915 -44.99 -52.02 -11.29
N ASP A 916 -45.71 -52.11 -12.42
CA ASP A 916 -46.57 -53.25 -12.69
C ASP A 916 -45.80 -54.57 -12.54
N VAL A 917 -46.50 -55.62 -12.12
CA VAL A 917 -45.91 -56.94 -11.90
C VAL A 917 -45.63 -57.59 -13.26
N GLU A 918 -44.36 -57.79 -13.57
CA GLU A 918 -43.95 -58.64 -14.70
C GLU A 918 -44.19 -60.10 -14.28
N SER A 919 -45.13 -60.79 -14.94
CA SER A 919 -45.47 -62.19 -14.65
C SER A 919 -45.32 -63.07 -15.89
N GLU A 920 -44.58 -64.15 -15.76
CA GLU A 920 -44.49 -65.24 -16.73
C GLU A 920 -45.10 -66.48 -16.05
N GLY A 921 -46.09 -67.13 -16.67
CA GLY A 921 -46.81 -68.26 -16.07
C GLY A 921 -47.86 -67.87 -15.01
N GLU A 922 -48.62 -68.85 -14.52
CA GLU A 922 -49.68 -68.65 -13.52
C GLU A 922 -49.13 -68.82 -12.10
N CYS A 923 -49.27 -67.80 -11.27
CA CYS A 923 -48.79 -67.80 -9.89
C CYS A 923 -49.80 -67.07 -8.98
N SER A 924 -50.22 -67.73 -7.90
CA SER A 924 -51.20 -67.22 -6.93
C SER A 924 -50.63 -66.22 -5.93
N MET A 925 -49.30 -66.07 -5.85
CA MET A 925 -48.66 -65.20 -4.86
C MET A 925 -48.77 -63.72 -5.24
N ASP A 926 -49.13 -62.90 -4.25
CA ASP A 926 -49.21 -61.44 -4.38
C ASP A 926 -47.88 -60.78 -4.00
N VAL A 927 -46.96 -60.81 -4.96
CA VAL A 927 -45.59 -60.31 -4.80
C VAL A 927 -45.55 -58.80 -4.63
N LEU A 928 -46.49 -58.08 -5.25
CA LEU A 928 -46.58 -56.63 -5.14
C LEU A 928 -46.94 -56.23 -3.72
N ASN A 929 -47.98 -56.83 -3.13
CA ASN A 929 -48.36 -56.54 -1.76
C ASN A 929 -47.29 -56.99 -0.75
N ALA A 930 -46.61 -58.11 -0.98
CA ALA A 930 -45.48 -58.56 -0.15
C ALA A 930 -44.31 -57.56 -0.19
N HIS A 931 -43.99 -57.02 -1.38
CA HIS A 931 -42.97 -55.98 -1.56
C HIS A 931 -43.40 -54.66 -0.89
N MET A 932 -44.62 -54.19 -1.16
CA MET A 932 -45.17 -52.94 -0.61
C MET A 932 -45.28 -52.96 0.91
N LYS A 933 -45.64 -54.10 1.52
CA LYS A 933 -45.77 -54.24 2.98
C LYS A 933 -44.45 -54.03 3.72
N GLN A 934 -43.33 -54.43 3.12
CA GLN A 934 -42.02 -54.38 3.75
C GLN A 934 -41.21 -53.13 3.36
N PHE A 935 -41.42 -52.59 2.16
CA PHE A 935 -40.73 -51.39 1.73
C PHE A 935 -41.30 -50.14 2.41
N PRO A 936 -40.48 -49.14 2.79
CA PRO A 936 -40.98 -47.94 3.45
C PRO A 936 -42.00 -47.19 2.59
N SER A 937 -43.13 -46.78 3.19
CA SER A 937 -44.15 -45.97 2.50
C SER A 937 -43.65 -44.55 2.16
N LYS A 938 -42.62 -44.08 2.86
CA LYS A 938 -41.90 -42.82 2.62
C LYS A 938 -40.42 -43.02 2.93
N ILE A 939 -39.55 -42.50 2.06
CA ILE A 939 -38.10 -42.53 2.29
C ILE A 939 -37.76 -41.37 3.23
N ASP A 940 -37.52 -41.69 4.49
CA ASP A 940 -37.21 -40.68 5.51
C ASP A 940 -35.71 -40.40 5.61
N LEU A 941 -35.34 -39.15 5.30
CA LEU A 941 -33.98 -38.62 5.44
C LEU A 941 -33.80 -37.77 6.72
N HIS A 942 -34.84 -37.63 7.55
CA HIS A 942 -34.87 -36.68 8.66
C HIS A 942 -33.70 -36.87 9.63
N ASP A 943 -33.42 -38.11 10.05
CA ASP A 943 -32.31 -38.44 10.96
C ASP A 943 -30.95 -37.98 10.39
N ALA A 944 -30.70 -38.26 9.11
CA ALA A 944 -29.45 -37.90 8.44
C ALA A 944 -29.30 -36.38 8.27
N ILE A 945 -30.41 -35.66 8.17
CA ILE A 945 -30.42 -34.21 7.94
C ILE A 945 -30.37 -33.44 9.23
N HIS A 946 -30.99 -33.93 10.30
CA HIS A 946 -30.87 -33.32 11.62
C HIS A 946 -29.39 -33.12 11.99
N ASP A 947 -28.58 -34.16 11.84
CA ASP A 947 -27.14 -34.10 12.09
C ASP A 947 -26.39 -33.12 11.17
N LEU A 948 -26.79 -33.02 9.89
CA LEU A 948 -26.20 -32.05 8.95
C LEU A 948 -26.63 -30.61 9.28
N LYS A 949 -27.86 -30.41 9.76
CA LYS A 949 -28.38 -29.12 10.19
C LYS A 949 -27.63 -28.62 11.41
N ASP A 950 -27.50 -29.46 12.43
CA ASP A 950 -26.76 -29.15 13.65
C ASP A 950 -25.29 -28.79 13.37
N LEU A 951 -24.72 -29.31 12.30
CA LEU A 951 -23.33 -29.05 11.92
C LEU A 951 -23.13 -27.78 11.11
N LEU A 952 -23.97 -27.56 10.09
CA LEU A 952 -23.71 -26.57 9.04
C LEU A 952 -24.64 -25.34 9.10
N GLN A 953 -25.78 -25.44 9.79
CA GLN A 953 -26.68 -24.30 9.98
C GLN A 953 -26.29 -23.51 11.22
N GLY A 954 -26.43 -22.18 11.15
CA GLY A 954 -26.11 -21.28 12.25
C GLY A 954 -24.62 -20.93 12.33
N THR A 955 -24.06 -20.94 13.53
CA THR A 955 -22.68 -20.52 13.79
C THR A 955 -21.68 -21.62 13.52
N TRP A 956 -20.58 -21.30 12.86
CA TRP A 956 -19.45 -22.20 12.75
C TRP A 956 -18.64 -22.21 14.05
N ASP A 957 -18.81 -23.27 14.84
CA ASP A 957 -18.30 -23.35 16.21
C ASP A 957 -16.82 -23.75 16.33
N TYR A 958 -16.10 -23.92 15.22
CA TYR A 958 -14.72 -24.44 15.24
C TYR A 958 -13.67 -23.37 14.94
N SER A 959 -14.09 -22.13 14.66
CA SER A 959 -13.20 -21.03 14.30
C SER A 959 -13.94 -19.69 14.39
N TYR A 960 -13.24 -18.65 14.86
CA TYR A 960 -13.86 -17.37 15.20
C TYR A 960 -13.00 -16.17 14.69
N PRO A 961 -13.57 -15.19 13.95
CA PRO A 961 -12.87 -13.95 13.56
C PRO A 961 -12.71 -13.04 14.78
N GLY A 962 -11.47 -12.92 15.29
CA GLY A 962 -11.22 -12.32 16.61
C GLY A 962 -12.05 -13.03 17.69
N MET A 963 -13.17 -12.41 18.09
CA MET A 963 -14.13 -12.92 19.07
C MET A 963 -15.58 -13.03 18.53
N GLY A 964 -15.80 -12.69 17.25
CA GLY A 964 -17.09 -12.84 16.57
C GLY A 964 -17.35 -14.28 16.13
N ALA A 965 -18.48 -14.56 15.48
CA ALA A 965 -18.80 -15.88 14.94
C ALA A 965 -18.93 -15.84 13.41
N TYR A 966 -18.61 -16.95 12.75
CA TYR A 966 -18.84 -17.11 11.30
C TYR A 966 -20.19 -17.77 11.03
N ALA A 967 -20.77 -17.44 9.88
CA ALA A 967 -21.81 -18.20 9.22
C ALA A 967 -21.25 -18.79 7.92
N LEU A 968 -21.63 -20.02 7.62
CA LEU A 968 -21.26 -20.74 6.41
C LEU A 968 -22.13 -20.31 5.21
N SER A 969 -21.56 -20.28 4.01
CA SER A 969 -22.26 -19.92 2.77
C SER A 969 -21.60 -20.54 1.54
N SER A 970 -22.32 -20.63 0.42
CA SER A 970 -21.80 -21.11 -0.88
C SER A 970 -21.06 -22.46 -0.82
N PRO A 971 -21.71 -23.56 -0.39
CA PRO A 971 -21.04 -24.84 -0.20
C PRO A 971 -20.82 -25.54 -1.55
N VAL A 972 -19.61 -26.09 -1.77
CA VAL A 972 -19.22 -26.73 -3.03
C VAL A 972 -18.28 -27.90 -2.78
N PHE A 973 -18.45 -29.02 -3.47
CA PHE A 973 -17.47 -30.10 -3.45
C PHE A 973 -16.41 -29.95 -4.55
N THR A 974 -15.15 -30.19 -4.20
CA THR A 974 -14.07 -30.35 -5.17
C THR A 974 -14.23 -31.67 -5.94
N ARG A 975 -13.53 -31.80 -7.07
CA ARG A 975 -13.42 -33.10 -7.75
C ARG A 975 -12.77 -34.16 -6.85
N HIS A 976 -11.98 -33.77 -5.86
CA HIS A 976 -11.36 -34.68 -4.90
C HIS A 976 -12.31 -35.11 -3.77
N GLY A 977 -13.46 -34.44 -3.61
CA GLY A 977 -14.48 -34.73 -2.59
C GLY A 977 -14.34 -33.90 -1.31
N ASP A 978 -13.50 -32.86 -1.31
CA ASP A 978 -13.39 -31.90 -0.21
C ASP A 978 -14.54 -30.89 -0.30
N LEU A 979 -15.05 -30.44 0.84
CA LEU A 979 -16.08 -29.40 0.89
C LEU A 979 -15.42 -28.03 1.07
N ILE A 980 -15.69 -27.10 0.15
CA ILE A 980 -15.33 -25.69 0.24
C ILE A 980 -16.58 -24.90 0.63
N VAL A 981 -16.43 -23.99 1.58
CA VAL A 981 -17.50 -23.10 2.04
C VAL A 981 -16.94 -21.70 2.25
N GLU A 982 -17.72 -20.68 1.91
CA GLU A 982 -17.40 -19.28 2.19
C GLU A 982 -17.86 -18.88 3.60
N LEU A 983 -17.05 -18.06 4.26
CA LEU A 983 -17.27 -17.53 5.61
C LEU A 983 -17.85 -16.12 5.51
N SER A 984 -18.90 -15.86 6.28
CA SER A 984 -19.50 -14.54 6.44
C SER A 984 -19.62 -14.21 7.93
N ALA A 985 -19.71 -12.93 8.28
CA ALA A 985 -19.98 -12.56 9.67
C ALA A 985 -21.39 -13.03 10.05
N PHE A 986 -21.50 -13.77 11.15
CA PHE A 986 -22.82 -14.12 11.69
C PHE A 986 -23.46 -12.89 12.35
N SER A 987 -24.48 -12.34 11.70
CA SER A 987 -25.37 -11.36 12.32
C SER A 987 -26.56 -12.11 12.92
N SER A 988 -26.61 -12.22 14.25
CA SER A 988 -27.81 -12.76 14.90
C SER A 988 -29.02 -11.94 14.44
N PRO A 989 -30.10 -12.56 13.92
CA PRO A 989 -31.39 -11.90 13.88
C PRO A 989 -31.71 -11.52 15.32
N SER A 990 -31.85 -10.24 15.60
CA SER A 990 -32.07 -9.73 16.94
C SER A 990 -33.36 -10.32 17.52
N ASN A 991 -33.26 -11.02 18.66
CA ASN A 991 -34.38 -11.08 19.59
C ASN A 991 -34.75 -9.63 19.94
N GLY A 992 -36.02 -9.28 19.70
CA GLY A 992 -36.53 -7.91 19.73
C GLY A 992 -36.36 -7.17 21.06
N ILE A 993 -35.19 -6.57 21.27
CA ILE A 993 -35.01 -5.43 22.18
C ILE A 993 -34.62 -4.24 21.30
N ILE A 994 -35.68 -3.54 20.86
CA ILE A 994 -35.77 -2.15 20.39
C ILE A 994 -34.44 -1.54 19.90
N SER A 995 -34.17 -1.64 18.60
CA SER A 995 -33.35 -0.68 17.85
C SER A 995 -34.25 0.08 16.88
N ASN A 996 -35.11 0.97 17.39
CA ASN A 996 -35.76 1.98 16.57
C ASN A 996 -34.72 3.07 16.25
N GLY A 997 -34.29 3.14 14.99
CA GLY A 997 -33.40 4.21 14.52
C GLY A 997 -32.89 4.10 13.09
N GLY A 998 -33.18 3.01 12.37
CA GLY A 998 -32.60 2.75 11.04
C GLY A 998 -33.28 3.41 9.84
N ASP A 999 -34.56 3.77 9.91
CA ASP A 999 -35.37 4.05 8.69
C ASP A 999 -35.74 5.52 8.43
N ILE A 1000 -35.20 6.49 9.18
CA ILE A 1000 -35.53 7.91 8.99
C ILE A 1000 -34.45 8.70 8.22
N PHE A 1001 -33.21 8.22 8.13
CA PHE A 1001 -32.12 8.99 7.51
C PHE A 1001 -32.02 8.90 5.98
N THR A 1002 -32.61 7.88 5.34
CA THR A 1002 -32.57 7.71 3.87
C THR A 1002 -33.61 8.54 3.13
N LYS A 1003 -34.60 9.14 3.82
CA LYS A 1003 -35.61 10.04 3.22
C LYS A 1003 -35.34 11.53 3.44
N ALA A 1004 -34.46 11.91 4.38
CA ALA A 1004 -34.14 13.32 4.63
C ALA A 1004 -33.03 13.89 3.72
N LYS A 1005 -32.13 13.04 3.18
CA LYS A 1005 -31.02 13.49 2.31
C LYS A 1005 -31.48 13.90 0.90
N ASN A 1006 -32.62 13.41 0.41
CA ASN A 1006 -33.15 13.75 -0.92
C ASN A 1006 -34.05 15.01 -0.94
N ALA A 1007 -34.33 15.63 0.20
CA ALA A 1007 -35.22 16.79 0.29
C ALA A 1007 -34.49 18.14 0.48
N ILE A 1008 -33.17 18.15 0.69
CA ILE A 1008 -32.40 19.39 0.94
C ILE A 1008 -31.46 19.76 -0.23
N SER A 1009 -31.35 18.92 -1.27
CA SER A 1009 -30.49 19.18 -2.43
C SER A 1009 -31.17 19.92 -3.61
N ASN A 1010 -32.44 20.34 -3.50
CA ASN A 1010 -33.21 20.89 -4.63
C ASN A 1010 -33.74 22.33 -4.44
N VAL A 1011 -33.20 23.11 -3.51
CA VAL A 1011 -33.49 24.53 -3.41
C VAL A 1011 -32.21 25.30 -3.12
N VAL A 1012 -31.51 25.72 -4.19
CA VAL A 1012 -30.76 26.98 -4.38
C VAL A 1012 -29.73 26.74 -5.50
N THR A 1013 -30.19 26.87 -6.74
CA THR A 1013 -29.38 27.36 -7.87
C THR A 1013 -30.35 27.79 -8.96
N HIS A 1014 -30.69 29.08 -9.01
CA HIS A 1014 -30.96 29.85 -10.24
C HIS A 1014 -31.33 31.30 -9.86
N SER A 1015 -30.41 32.24 -10.14
CA SER A 1015 -30.55 33.70 -10.37
C SER A 1015 -29.37 34.42 -9.72
N LEU A 1016 -28.61 35.35 -10.30
CA LEU A 1016 -28.60 36.08 -11.58
C LEU A 1016 -27.20 36.75 -11.69
N LEU A 1017 -26.72 36.97 -12.91
CA LEU A 1017 -25.54 37.78 -13.25
C LEU A 1017 -25.88 39.29 -13.26
N SER A 1018 -24.85 40.12 -13.09
CA SER A 1018 -24.76 41.60 -13.22
C SER A 1018 -25.30 42.39 -12.01
N SER A 1019 -24.63 43.40 -11.44
CA SER A 1019 -23.91 44.52 -12.06
C SER A 1019 -22.97 45.24 -11.09
N SER A 1020 -21.93 45.86 -11.66
CA SER A 1020 -21.16 47.09 -11.33
C SER A 1020 -21.18 47.76 -9.95
N GLU A 1021 -19.98 48.27 -9.61
CA GLU A 1021 -19.67 49.58 -9.00
C GLU A 1021 -19.54 49.77 -7.47
N GLN A 1022 -18.27 50.03 -7.09
CA GLN A 1022 -17.76 51.18 -6.30
C GLN A 1022 -18.02 51.34 -4.79
N LEU A 1023 -16.90 51.72 -4.13
CA LEU A 1023 -16.73 52.72 -3.06
C LEU A 1023 -16.93 52.33 -1.57
N THR A 1024 -15.77 52.31 -0.89
CA THR A 1024 -15.40 53.01 0.36
C THR A 1024 -16.06 52.72 1.72
N SER A 1025 -15.16 52.41 2.65
CA SER A 1025 -14.94 53.03 3.98
C SER A 1025 -15.96 52.87 5.13
N ALA A 1026 -15.37 52.42 6.25
CA ALA A 1026 -15.47 52.98 7.61
C ALA A 1026 -16.66 52.61 8.54
N SER A 1027 -16.22 52.03 9.66
CA SER A 1027 -16.50 52.36 11.07
C SER A 1027 -17.86 52.08 11.72
N SER A 1028 -17.74 51.43 12.90
CA SER A 1028 -18.47 51.60 14.18
C SER A 1028 -19.98 51.37 14.15
N THR A 1029 -20.58 50.66 15.11
CA THR A 1029 -20.76 51.01 16.54
C THR A 1029 -21.41 49.78 17.21
N ASP A 1030 -20.87 49.26 18.32
CA ASP A 1030 -21.24 49.54 19.72
C ASP A 1030 -22.56 48.92 20.24
N ILE A 1031 -22.57 48.75 21.57
CA ILE A 1031 -23.69 48.64 22.53
C ILE A 1031 -24.03 47.20 22.97
N THR A 1032 -23.39 46.65 24.01
CA THR A 1032 -23.55 46.77 25.49
C THR A 1032 -24.58 45.86 26.18
N LEU A 1033 -24.06 45.21 27.23
CA LEU A 1033 -24.61 44.99 28.58
C LEU A 1033 -25.94 44.24 28.73
N THR A 1034 -25.93 43.14 29.51
CA THR A 1034 -26.30 43.19 30.95
C THR A 1034 -26.20 41.81 31.63
N THR A 1035 -25.51 41.79 32.76
CA THR A 1035 -25.60 40.81 33.88
C THR A 1035 -26.94 40.94 34.64
N PRO A 1036 -27.32 39.93 35.46
CA PRO A 1036 -27.23 40.16 36.91
C PRO A 1036 -26.83 38.94 37.78
N LEU A 1037 -25.84 39.17 38.65
CA LEU A 1037 -25.81 39.03 40.14
C LEU A 1037 -26.74 38.05 40.89
N ARG A 1038 -26.14 37.20 41.76
CA ARG A 1038 -26.13 37.28 43.25
C ARG A 1038 -25.46 36.01 43.85
N GLU A 1039 -24.33 36.11 44.55
CA GLU A 1039 -24.13 36.34 46.01
C GLU A 1039 -24.67 35.25 46.95
N LYS A 1040 -23.81 34.55 47.75
CA LYS A 1040 -23.50 34.91 49.16
C LYS A 1040 -22.62 33.91 49.95
N THR A 1041 -21.58 34.47 50.59
CA THR A 1041 -21.03 34.26 51.97
C THR A 1041 -20.33 32.98 52.48
N VAL A 1042 -19.00 33.11 52.70
CA VAL A 1042 -18.21 33.19 53.97
C VAL A 1042 -18.47 32.22 55.16
N SER A 1043 -17.39 31.54 55.63
CA SER A 1043 -16.88 31.45 57.03
C SER A 1043 -15.66 30.50 57.08
N GLU A 1044 -14.45 30.97 57.41
CA GLU A 1044 -13.77 31.04 58.73
C GLU A 1044 -13.24 29.71 59.33
N LEU A 1045 -11.93 29.75 59.63
CA LEU A 1045 -11.01 28.84 60.37
C LEU A 1045 -11.40 28.70 61.86
N PRO A 1046 -10.91 27.71 62.69
CA PRO A 1046 -9.47 27.56 63.02
C PRO A 1046 -8.90 26.18 63.52
N VAL A 1047 -7.57 26.06 63.39
CA VAL A 1047 -6.51 25.55 64.31
C VAL A 1047 -6.78 24.32 65.23
N SER A 1048 -5.93 23.27 65.14
CA SER A 1048 -5.09 22.80 66.29
C SER A 1048 -4.10 21.68 65.94
N THR A 1049 -2.95 21.79 66.61
CA THR A 1049 -1.68 21.06 66.70
C THR A 1049 -1.68 19.54 66.95
N LYS A 1050 -0.67 18.82 66.43
CA LYS A 1050 0.32 18.03 67.20
C LYS A 1050 1.47 17.48 66.33
N ALA A 1051 2.66 17.45 66.92
CA ALA A 1051 3.97 17.18 66.33
C ALA A 1051 4.41 15.68 66.53
N PRO A 1052 5.71 15.30 66.33
CA PRO A 1052 6.15 14.25 65.39
C PRO A 1052 6.64 12.96 66.10
N PRO A 1053 7.23 11.99 65.35
CA PRO A 1053 8.62 11.69 65.69
C PRO A 1053 9.57 11.35 64.52
N GLN A 1054 10.85 11.43 64.89
CA GLN A 1054 12.11 11.28 64.17
C GLN A 1054 12.50 9.82 63.79
N PRO A 1055 13.61 9.64 63.03
CA PRO A 1055 13.99 8.41 62.32
C PRO A 1055 15.10 7.58 63.02
N THR A 1056 15.53 6.49 62.34
CA THR A 1056 16.70 5.56 62.51
C THR A 1056 16.36 4.16 63.04
N PRO A 1057 17.20 3.10 62.85
CA PRO A 1057 18.44 2.92 62.04
C PRO A 1057 18.45 1.63 61.16
N PRO A 1058 19.54 1.35 60.40
CA PRO A 1058 19.73 0.09 59.68
C PRO A 1058 20.35 -1.00 60.58
N MET A 1059 19.93 -2.26 60.41
CA MET A 1059 20.62 -3.41 60.99
C MET A 1059 21.33 -4.24 59.92
N THR A 1060 22.65 -4.33 60.11
CA THR A 1060 23.56 -5.36 59.60
C THR A 1060 23.40 -6.62 60.44
N VAL A 1061 23.44 -7.81 59.82
CA VAL A 1061 23.94 -9.04 60.46
C VAL A 1061 24.83 -9.81 59.50
N LYS A 1062 26.00 -10.18 60.03
CA LYS A 1062 27.12 -10.91 59.45
C LYS A 1062 26.97 -12.43 59.57
N SER A 1063 27.91 -13.11 58.89
CA SER A 1063 28.57 -14.39 59.27
C SER A 1063 27.96 -15.65 58.62
N ASN A 1064 28.70 -16.68 58.20
CA ASN A 1064 30.14 -17.02 58.28
C ASN A 1064 30.42 -18.27 57.40
N GLY A 1065 31.69 -18.48 57.01
CA GLY A 1065 32.28 -19.79 56.63
C GLY A 1065 32.93 -19.83 55.24
N LYS A 1066 34.25 -19.59 55.09
CA LYS A 1066 35.40 -20.54 55.15
C LYS A 1066 35.29 -21.71 54.16
N ALA A 1067 36.31 -22.27 53.50
CA ALA A 1067 37.68 -21.94 53.06
C ALA A 1067 38.24 -23.26 52.46
N SER A 1068 38.92 -23.24 51.30
CA SER A 1068 40.07 -24.12 50.89
C SER A 1068 40.25 -24.05 49.36
N GLU A 1069 41.30 -23.42 48.82
CA GLU A 1069 42.57 -24.06 48.44
C GLU A 1069 42.44 -25.35 47.61
N LYS A 1070 42.83 -25.31 46.32
CA LYS A 1070 44.07 -25.93 45.83
C LYS A 1070 44.34 -25.71 44.33
N ASN A 1071 45.64 -25.53 44.09
CA ASN A 1071 46.44 -25.49 42.86
C ASN A 1071 46.04 -26.44 41.71
N GLY A 1072 46.38 -26.03 40.48
CA GLY A 1072 46.46 -26.90 39.32
C GLY A 1072 47.05 -26.24 38.07
N VAL A 1073 48.37 -26.06 38.06
CA VAL A 1073 49.21 -25.71 36.91
C VAL A 1073 49.28 -26.90 35.94
N SER A 1074 49.20 -26.67 34.62
CA SER A 1074 50.13 -27.31 33.65
C SER A 1074 50.02 -26.74 32.23
N ASN A 1075 51.21 -26.43 31.70
CA ASN A 1075 51.57 -26.02 30.35
C ASN A 1075 51.31 -27.08 29.26
N GLY A 1076 51.38 -26.63 28.00
CA GLY A 1076 51.73 -27.44 26.81
C GLY A 1076 50.91 -27.00 25.59
N GLN A 1077 51.30 -26.01 24.79
CA GLN A 1077 52.43 -25.91 23.85
C GLN A 1077 52.34 -26.86 22.63
N LYS A 1078 52.48 -26.25 21.44
CA LYS A 1078 52.68 -26.80 20.08
C LYS A 1078 51.40 -27.28 19.37
N GLY A 1079 51.10 -26.94 18.12
CA GLY A 1079 51.87 -26.24 17.09
C GLY A 1079 51.56 -26.86 15.72
N ALA A 1080 51.66 -26.01 14.68
CA ALA A 1080 51.86 -26.33 13.26
C ALA A 1080 50.63 -26.63 12.37
N ASN A 1081 50.41 -25.66 11.47
CA ASN A 1081 50.44 -25.74 10.00
C ASN A 1081 49.51 -26.72 9.26
N GLY A 1082 48.80 -26.15 8.28
CA GLY A 1082 48.25 -26.91 7.15
C GLY A 1082 47.49 -26.04 6.16
N ASN A 1083 48.24 -25.46 5.21
CA ASN A 1083 47.74 -24.82 3.99
C ASN A 1083 46.74 -25.69 3.21
N GLY A 1084 45.82 -25.06 2.48
CA GLY A 1084 45.13 -25.73 1.37
C GLY A 1084 43.94 -24.96 0.79
N PHE A 1085 44.21 -23.99 -0.08
CA PHE A 1085 43.31 -23.65 -1.19
C PHE A 1085 43.10 -24.88 -2.10
N PRO A 1086 41.97 -24.99 -2.80
CA PRO A 1086 42.02 -24.58 -4.20
C PRO A 1086 40.82 -23.77 -4.67
N ALA A 1087 41.07 -23.05 -5.75
CA ALA A 1087 40.13 -22.28 -6.54
C ALA A 1087 39.34 -23.14 -7.56
N ALA A 1088 38.24 -22.55 -8.00
CA ALA A 1088 37.71 -22.52 -9.37
C ALA A 1088 36.68 -23.56 -9.85
N ALA A 1089 35.61 -22.96 -10.40
CA ALA A 1089 34.80 -23.32 -11.57
C ALA A 1089 33.61 -24.29 -11.41
N ALA A 1090 32.41 -23.72 -11.28
CA ALA A 1090 31.32 -23.77 -12.28
C ALA A 1090 30.30 -22.67 -11.99
#